data_AF-A0A7Z9XLI7-F1
#
_entry.id   AF-A0A7Z9XLI7-F1
#
_cell.length_a   1.000
_cell.length_b   1.000
_cell.length_c   1.000
_cell.angle_alpha   90.00
_cell.angle_beta   90.00
_cell.angle_gamma   90.00
#
_symmetry.space_group_name_H-M   'P 1'
#
loop_
_entity.id
_entity.type
_entity.pdbx_description
1 polymer ?
#
loop_
_entity_poly.entity_id
_entity_poly.type
_entity_poly.pdbx_seq_one_letter_code
_entity_poly.pdbx_strand_id
1 'polypeptide(L)'
;RRITGLPLSGIDQMALDARQGAWLAQAATVYRLEDDGWREFALGDPADGFGIMAMSPDNRGGMWIATEARGIVHITDWEMVWESAESGLPSDRVLTLFTAADGALWAGTHGGGAARLDQTSWETFTLADGLAADIVSALFEDSDGAFWFGTVAGVTRYDRTSWRTWNSPPAPRGDIAALALDDAGLWAAEEDGGLYRLQGDVWRQVALQKEDRALNLADIETLFLDQEGTLWIGTRTQGVIAFDGQQTRQWTMDDGLAENFVTSIAQTPDGVMWFGTRADGLSRFDGERWQNIVVQDGLLSNEVTALLADSEGALWIGTREGLQAFDGANWRAFTAEDGLGANEITALAQDEDGAVWAAAWGGGVSRWRDDSWETIDDQSGMTPPGVNALLIASGRVWMGAVNGLSVYDGRSWQQFNRASGYDVGRVYALAGNGETLYLGGDAGVIRFQPQSAPPFLNMVTVNGRMPEGGVIPVDANAQTHILLQAGDIHSPPSDLVYFVRMEGVDADWRQGRSPLISYPPLQPGDYLFQAQVRDPSMNYSRPMTVTLRARESLAYVAIPGMGRVHPGLAVMSVALLTLCIAAVGYASWTIALRWHMRQQAREQRFNPYIVGSPIRTRDMFFGREQLLRDLKASLAHNSMMLYGERRIGKTSLLYRLLEELPRLEDKKFRFFPVYVDLEGTPEDAFFHQLMEGLLDSLLETLVDFPAHEKLQYFLLSEQPITYTDRHMRRDLRQIIGHLKKRSQPAPRIIFLLDEADTLSSYPSLTQQQFRRILQDVFARNVGAVISGVYISKAWDRLESPWYNMFVEVNVPPLNREEAEMLMRKPVQDVYAWDDEAVEFVWRRTHGRPHRIQQIAREGVNCMLKDGRRRITLEDVRRAYQRVVFAERVMPT
;
A
#
# COMPACT_ATOMS: atom_id res chain seq x y z
N ARG A 1 -1.15 -39.12 6.66
CA ARG A 1 -1.43 -39.10 8.12
C ARG A 1 -0.97 -37.76 8.65
N ARG A 2 -1.69 -37.12 9.60
CA ARG A 2 -1.20 -35.90 10.25
C ARG A 2 -0.30 -36.33 11.41
N ILE A 3 1.00 -36.09 11.28
CA ILE A 3 2.00 -36.44 12.28
C ILE A 3 2.35 -35.15 13.04
N THR A 4 2.12 -35.15 14.34
CA THR A 4 2.29 -33.98 15.24
C THR A 4 3.49 -34.21 16.16
N GLY A 5 4.10 -33.15 16.68
CA GLY A 5 5.21 -33.26 17.65
C GLY A 5 6.60 -32.91 17.09
N LEU A 6 6.68 -32.29 15.91
CA LEU A 6 7.91 -31.63 15.44
C LEU A 6 8.18 -30.38 16.28
N PRO A 7 9.31 -30.29 17.00
CA PRO A 7 9.68 -29.11 17.78
C PRO A 7 10.40 -28.08 16.90
N LEU A 8 9.90 -27.82 15.68
CA LEU A 8 10.57 -26.94 14.72
C LEU A 8 9.88 -25.56 14.66
N SER A 9 10.67 -24.51 14.79
CA SER A 9 10.25 -23.12 14.47
C SER A 9 10.52 -22.74 13.00
N GLY A 10 11.29 -23.56 12.29
CA GLY A 10 11.66 -23.42 10.87
C GLY A 10 12.36 -24.70 10.37
N ILE A 11 12.44 -24.87 9.05
CA ILE A 11 13.11 -26.00 8.40
C ILE A 11 14.15 -25.41 7.46
N ASP A 12 15.41 -25.77 7.66
CA ASP A 12 16.51 -25.29 6.81
C ASP A 12 16.67 -26.19 5.58
N GLN A 13 16.52 -27.51 5.75
CA GLN A 13 16.60 -28.50 4.66
C GLN A 13 15.65 -29.67 4.87
N MET A 14 15.29 -30.32 3.76
CA MET A 14 14.49 -31.53 3.73
C MET A 14 14.99 -32.48 2.64
N ALA A 15 15.01 -33.78 2.93
CA ALA A 15 15.38 -34.81 1.98
C ALA A 15 14.54 -36.08 2.17
N LEU A 16 14.44 -36.89 1.13
CA LEU A 16 13.89 -38.24 1.19
C LEU A 16 15.05 -39.23 1.05
N ASP A 17 15.09 -40.25 1.92
CA ASP A 17 16.03 -41.36 1.76
C ASP A 17 15.57 -42.36 0.68
N ALA A 18 16.45 -43.29 0.31
CA ALA A 18 16.14 -44.31 -0.70
C ALA A 18 14.92 -45.20 -0.36
N ARG A 19 14.50 -45.24 0.91
CA ARG A 19 13.30 -45.96 1.38
C ARG A 19 12.07 -45.05 1.50
N GLN A 20 12.13 -43.83 0.95
CA GLN A 20 11.10 -42.80 1.03
C GLN A 20 10.84 -42.31 2.47
N GLY A 21 11.80 -42.50 3.38
CA GLY A 21 11.78 -41.91 4.71
C GLY A 21 12.08 -40.42 4.64
N ALA A 22 11.28 -39.59 5.33
CA ALA A 22 11.46 -38.14 5.35
C ALA A 22 12.47 -37.70 6.41
N TRP A 23 13.40 -36.83 6.00
CA TRP A 23 14.40 -36.21 6.86
C TRP A 23 14.25 -34.70 6.83
N LEU A 24 14.29 -34.07 8.01
CA LEU A 24 14.20 -32.63 8.19
C LEU A 24 15.41 -32.14 8.99
N ALA A 25 15.95 -30.98 8.65
CA ALA A 25 17.01 -30.33 9.41
C ALA A 25 16.59 -28.94 9.88
N GLN A 26 17.01 -28.61 11.10
CA GLN A 26 16.97 -27.26 11.63
C GLN A 26 18.25 -27.00 12.44
N ALA A 27 18.96 -25.92 12.12
CA ALA A 27 20.21 -25.50 12.70
C ALA A 27 21.27 -26.63 12.70
N ALA A 28 21.47 -27.31 13.82
CA ALA A 28 22.42 -28.42 14.00
C ALA A 28 21.71 -29.72 14.45
N THR A 29 20.41 -29.85 14.17
CA THR A 29 19.60 -30.99 14.54
C THR A 29 18.88 -31.56 13.33
N VAL A 30 18.93 -32.89 13.20
CA VAL A 30 18.25 -33.61 12.12
C VAL A 30 17.17 -34.52 12.71
N TYR A 31 16.03 -34.57 12.04
CA TYR A 31 14.87 -35.37 12.41
C TYR A 31 14.53 -36.34 11.29
N ARG A 32 14.36 -37.61 11.62
CA ARG A 32 13.86 -38.62 10.70
C ARG A 32 12.44 -39.03 11.08
N LEU A 33 11.55 -39.11 10.10
CA LEU A 33 10.19 -39.57 10.30
C LEU A 33 10.14 -41.11 10.44
N GLU A 34 9.53 -41.59 11.53
CA GLU A 34 9.21 -42.99 11.79
C GLU A 34 7.69 -43.21 11.82
N ASP A 35 7.23 -44.46 11.90
CA ASP A 35 5.80 -44.84 11.80
C ASP A 35 4.88 -44.11 12.79
N ASP A 36 5.39 -43.76 13.98
CA ASP A 36 4.65 -43.17 15.10
C ASP A 36 5.23 -41.84 15.63
N GLY A 37 6.22 -41.23 14.95
CA GLY A 37 6.82 -39.97 15.43
C GLY A 37 8.09 -39.53 14.70
N TRP A 38 8.80 -38.55 15.30
CA TRP A 38 10.07 -38.03 14.79
C TRP A 38 11.20 -38.47 15.71
N ARG A 39 12.24 -39.04 15.12
CA ARG A 39 13.48 -39.35 15.82
C ARG A 39 14.51 -38.26 15.59
N GLU A 40 15.07 -37.76 16.68
CA GLU A 40 16.00 -36.64 16.70
C GLU A 40 17.46 -37.11 16.74
N PHE A 41 18.32 -36.39 16.00
CA PHE A 41 19.76 -36.50 16.00
C PHE A 41 20.36 -35.09 16.21
N ALA A 42 20.81 -34.82 17.43
CA ALA A 42 21.53 -33.59 17.76
C ALA A 42 23.01 -33.74 17.37
N LEU A 43 23.48 -32.92 16.43
CA LEU A 43 24.86 -32.97 15.95
C LEU A 43 25.83 -32.22 16.87
N GLY A 44 25.38 -31.09 17.45
CA GLY A 44 26.18 -30.24 18.32
C GLY A 44 25.58 -28.83 18.42
N ASP A 45 26.37 -27.86 18.91
CA ASP A 45 26.00 -26.45 18.94
C ASP A 45 26.28 -25.79 17.57
N PRO A 46 25.29 -25.14 16.91
CA PRO A 46 25.53 -24.41 15.67
C PRO A 46 26.68 -23.40 15.77
N ALA A 47 26.85 -22.74 16.92
CA ALA A 47 27.92 -21.76 17.13
C ALA A 47 29.33 -22.36 17.09
N ASP A 48 29.44 -23.67 17.31
CA ASP A 48 30.70 -24.43 17.26
C ASP A 48 30.98 -25.03 15.86
N GLY A 49 30.22 -24.62 14.84
CA GLY A 49 30.39 -25.02 13.45
C GLY A 49 29.60 -26.26 13.02
N PHE A 50 28.63 -26.71 13.83
CA PHE A 50 27.74 -27.84 13.52
C PHE A 50 26.52 -27.46 12.68
N GLY A 51 26.42 -26.20 12.25
CA GLY A 51 25.34 -25.75 11.37
C GLY A 51 25.30 -26.57 10.07
N ILE A 52 24.10 -27.00 9.68
CA ILE A 52 23.91 -27.92 8.54
C ILE A 52 23.94 -27.13 7.23
N MET A 53 24.82 -27.54 6.31
CA MET A 53 25.03 -26.88 5.01
C MET A 53 24.39 -27.63 3.85
N ALA A 54 24.37 -28.96 3.89
CA ALA A 54 23.77 -29.80 2.85
C ALA A 54 23.41 -31.18 3.39
N MET A 55 22.41 -31.82 2.77
CA MET A 55 22.01 -33.19 3.04
C MET A 55 21.94 -33.98 1.73
N SER A 56 22.44 -35.21 1.75
CA SER A 56 22.35 -36.13 0.59
C SER A 56 21.99 -37.53 1.06
N PRO A 57 20.93 -38.15 0.51
CA PRO A 57 20.55 -39.51 0.89
C PRO A 57 21.59 -40.51 0.40
N ASP A 58 21.81 -41.59 1.14
CA ASP A 58 22.54 -42.74 0.63
C ASP A 58 21.60 -43.75 -0.08
N ASN A 59 22.19 -44.75 -0.72
CA ASN A 59 21.43 -45.78 -1.45
C ASN A 59 20.84 -46.89 -0.53
N ARG A 60 21.02 -46.81 0.78
CA ARG A 60 20.64 -47.84 1.77
C ARG A 60 19.61 -47.35 2.80
N GLY A 61 19.21 -46.08 2.76
CA GLY A 61 18.23 -45.48 3.64
C GLY A 61 18.83 -44.68 4.82
N GLY A 62 20.11 -44.33 4.75
CA GLY A 62 20.78 -43.37 5.61
C GLY A 62 20.93 -41.99 4.96
N MET A 63 21.56 -41.06 5.67
CA MET A 63 21.67 -39.66 5.28
C MET A 63 23.08 -39.14 5.53
N TRP A 64 23.69 -38.54 4.52
CA TRP A 64 24.92 -37.76 4.65
C TRP A 64 24.57 -36.31 4.93
N ILE A 65 25.26 -35.68 5.87
CA ILE A 65 25.00 -34.31 6.29
C ILE A 65 26.34 -33.56 6.34
N ALA A 66 26.45 -32.47 5.58
CA ALA A 66 27.58 -31.56 5.63
C ALA A 66 27.34 -30.48 6.69
N THR A 67 28.41 -30.11 7.38
CA THR A 67 28.39 -29.07 8.41
C THR A 67 29.24 -27.86 8.00
N GLU A 68 29.02 -26.73 8.67
CA GLU A 68 29.71 -25.47 8.41
C GLU A 68 31.23 -25.55 8.66
N ALA A 69 31.67 -26.29 9.68
CA ALA A 69 33.10 -26.38 10.01
C ALA A 69 33.54 -27.69 10.70
N ARG A 70 32.72 -28.74 10.68
CA ARG A 70 33.00 -30.03 11.36
C ARG A 70 33.03 -31.22 10.41
N GLY A 71 33.12 -30.97 9.10
CA GLY A 71 33.13 -32.00 8.07
C GLY A 71 31.73 -32.55 7.79
N ILE A 72 31.65 -33.87 7.61
CA ILE A 72 30.46 -34.60 7.17
C ILE A 72 30.10 -35.64 8.24
N VAL A 73 28.82 -35.80 8.52
CA VAL A 73 28.31 -36.91 9.34
C VAL A 73 27.40 -37.80 8.49
N HIS A 74 27.65 -39.11 8.57
CA HIS A 74 26.80 -40.15 7.99
C HIS A 74 25.92 -40.75 9.06
N ILE A 75 24.60 -40.68 8.87
CA ILE A 75 23.62 -41.32 9.74
C ILE A 75 23.09 -42.57 9.04
N THR A 76 23.53 -43.74 9.50
CA THR A 76 23.12 -45.05 8.99
C THR A 76 22.84 -45.99 10.16
N ASP A 77 21.80 -46.81 10.06
CA ASP A 77 21.40 -47.75 11.12
C ASP A 77 21.30 -47.11 12.52
N TRP A 78 20.91 -45.84 12.57
CA TRP A 78 20.77 -45.04 13.79
C TRP A 78 22.09 -44.67 14.50
N GLU A 79 23.23 -44.91 13.85
CA GLU A 79 24.55 -44.50 14.31
C GLU A 79 25.05 -43.30 13.50
N MET A 80 25.89 -42.47 14.12
CA MET A 80 26.52 -41.30 13.48
C MET A 80 28.01 -41.58 13.30
N VAL A 81 28.49 -41.52 12.07
CA VAL A 81 29.91 -41.67 11.71
C VAL A 81 30.42 -40.36 11.12
N TRP A 82 31.53 -39.84 11.64
CA TRP A 82 32.08 -38.55 11.25
C TRP A 82 33.25 -38.70 10.29
N GLU A 83 33.25 -37.87 9.25
CA GLU A 83 34.31 -37.70 8.27
C GLU A 83 34.78 -36.24 8.32
N SER A 84 36.09 -36.03 8.39
CA SER A 84 36.72 -34.71 8.55
C SER A 84 38.02 -34.64 7.75
N ALA A 85 38.72 -33.52 7.82
CA ALA A 85 40.04 -33.35 7.24
C ALA A 85 41.03 -34.39 7.76
N GLU A 86 40.86 -34.88 9.00
CA GLU A 86 41.69 -35.94 9.57
C GLU A 86 41.45 -37.31 8.92
N SER A 87 40.27 -37.54 8.32
CA SER A 87 39.94 -38.78 7.60
C SER A 87 40.16 -38.68 6.08
N GLY A 88 40.71 -37.57 5.60
CA GLY A 88 41.11 -37.38 4.21
C GLY A 88 40.19 -36.48 3.36
N LEU A 89 39.11 -35.94 3.94
CA LEU A 89 38.31 -34.90 3.31
C LEU A 89 39.18 -33.65 3.07
N PRO A 90 39.10 -32.93 1.94
CA PRO A 90 40.03 -31.82 1.69
C PRO A 90 39.75 -30.57 2.54
N SER A 91 38.57 -30.45 3.15
CA SER A 91 38.23 -29.34 4.06
C SER A 91 37.03 -29.71 4.93
N ASP A 92 37.08 -29.32 6.21
CA ASP A 92 35.97 -29.48 7.17
C ASP A 92 34.78 -28.55 6.90
N ARG A 93 34.96 -27.55 6.02
CA ARG A 93 33.89 -26.66 5.59
C ARG A 93 33.31 -27.16 4.27
N VAL A 94 32.23 -27.93 4.37
CA VAL A 94 31.57 -28.56 3.22
C VAL A 94 30.30 -27.79 2.87
N LEU A 95 30.21 -27.35 1.61
CA LEU A 95 29.12 -26.49 1.13
C LEU A 95 27.98 -27.29 0.49
N THR A 96 28.30 -28.43 -0.12
CA THR A 96 27.32 -29.23 -0.86
C THR A 96 27.69 -30.70 -0.85
N LEU A 97 26.69 -31.58 -0.90
CA LEU A 97 26.82 -33.02 -1.00
C LEU A 97 25.95 -33.54 -2.14
N PHE A 98 26.42 -34.58 -2.83
CA PHE A 98 25.67 -35.24 -3.88
C PHE A 98 26.03 -36.73 -3.94
N THR A 99 25.04 -37.60 -3.79
CA THR A 99 25.22 -39.04 -3.99
C THR A 99 24.98 -39.36 -5.46
N ALA A 100 26.02 -39.79 -6.16
CA ALA A 100 25.98 -40.12 -7.58
C ALA A 100 25.21 -41.41 -7.87
N ALA A 101 24.87 -41.64 -9.13
CA ALA A 101 24.13 -42.83 -9.57
C ALA A 101 24.89 -44.14 -9.30
N ASP A 102 26.22 -44.11 -9.24
CA ASP A 102 27.08 -45.23 -8.85
C ASP A 102 27.12 -45.48 -7.33
N GLY A 103 26.50 -44.58 -6.54
CA GLY A 103 26.46 -44.61 -5.08
C GLY A 103 27.65 -43.96 -4.39
N ALA A 104 28.60 -43.37 -5.13
CA ALA A 104 29.68 -42.60 -4.54
C ALA A 104 29.16 -41.26 -4.02
N LEU A 105 29.67 -40.84 -2.85
CA LEU A 105 29.38 -39.51 -2.32
C LEU A 105 30.37 -38.51 -2.90
N TRP A 106 29.85 -37.40 -3.41
CA TRP A 106 30.62 -36.23 -3.77
C TRP A 106 30.39 -35.11 -2.76
N ALA A 107 31.46 -34.41 -2.41
CA ALA A 107 31.47 -33.26 -1.53
C ALA A 107 32.09 -32.05 -2.22
N GLY A 108 31.37 -30.93 -2.24
CA GLY A 108 31.91 -29.64 -2.66
C GLY A 108 32.34 -28.85 -1.44
N THR A 109 33.59 -28.40 -1.38
CA THR A 109 34.16 -27.78 -0.19
C THR A 109 34.49 -26.31 -0.39
N HIS A 110 34.65 -25.58 0.71
CA HIS A 110 35.13 -24.21 0.69
C HIS A 110 36.66 -24.18 0.65
N GLY A 111 37.22 -24.12 -0.56
CA GLY A 111 38.66 -23.90 -0.81
C GLY A 111 39.49 -25.18 -0.95
N GLY A 112 38.91 -26.36 -0.74
CA GLY A 112 39.55 -27.66 -0.96
C GLY A 112 39.13 -28.35 -2.26
N GLY A 113 38.35 -27.69 -3.11
CA GLY A 113 37.81 -28.25 -4.34
C GLY A 113 36.63 -29.20 -4.13
N ALA A 114 36.45 -30.13 -5.07
CA ALA A 114 35.48 -31.22 -4.97
C ALA A 114 36.18 -32.50 -4.52
N ALA A 115 35.50 -33.35 -3.75
CA ALA A 115 36.02 -34.65 -3.36
C ALA A 115 34.99 -35.76 -3.60
N ARG A 116 35.45 -36.93 -4.05
CA ARG A 116 34.65 -38.13 -4.23
C ARG A 116 35.09 -39.19 -3.22
N LEU A 117 34.15 -39.73 -2.46
CA LEU A 117 34.39 -40.85 -1.54
C LEU A 117 34.20 -42.17 -2.29
N ASP A 118 35.30 -42.89 -2.53
CA ASP A 118 35.29 -44.23 -3.10
C ASP A 118 35.58 -45.27 -2.01
N GLN A 119 34.52 -45.96 -1.57
CA GLN A 119 34.49 -47.00 -0.53
C GLN A 119 35.02 -46.59 0.85
N THR A 120 36.28 -46.17 0.95
CA THR A 120 36.98 -45.82 2.20
C THR A 120 37.97 -44.64 2.05
N SER A 121 38.14 -44.06 0.85
CA SER A 121 39.11 -42.97 0.62
C SER A 121 38.53 -41.85 -0.22
N TRP A 122 38.94 -40.62 0.10
CA TRP A 122 38.60 -39.42 -0.64
C TRP A 122 39.58 -39.17 -1.79
N GLU A 123 39.06 -38.96 -2.99
CA GLU A 123 39.76 -38.45 -4.16
C GLU A 123 39.40 -36.98 -4.36
N THR A 124 40.38 -36.09 -4.44
CA THR A 124 40.17 -34.63 -4.51
C THR A 124 40.47 -34.09 -5.90
N PHE A 125 39.62 -33.18 -6.36
CA PHE A 125 39.72 -32.45 -7.62
C PHE A 125 39.74 -30.95 -7.33
N THR A 126 40.70 -30.25 -7.92
CA THR A 126 40.99 -28.83 -7.68
C THR A 126 41.03 -28.05 -8.99
N LEU A 127 41.29 -26.74 -8.91
CA LEU A 127 41.61 -25.86 -10.02
C LEU A 127 42.76 -26.42 -10.86
N ALA A 128 43.74 -27.09 -10.23
CA ALA A 128 44.86 -27.71 -10.94
C ALA A 128 44.44 -28.90 -11.83
N ASP A 129 43.34 -29.56 -11.49
CA ASP A 129 42.81 -30.72 -12.21
C ASP A 129 41.85 -30.31 -13.34
N GLY A 130 41.34 -29.08 -13.30
CA GLY A 130 40.47 -28.51 -14.33
C GLY A 130 39.21 -27.82 -13.83
N LEU A 131 38.95 -27.79 -12.51
CA LEU A 131 37.83 -27.02 -11.95
C LEU A 131 37.97 -25.52 -12.22
N ALA A 132 36.85 -24.80 -12.33
CA ALA A 132 36.84 -23.35 -12.48
C ALA A 132 37.37 -22.60 -11.24
N ALA A 133 37.14 -23.14 -10.04
CA ALA A 133 37.70 -22.66 -8.77
C ALA A 133 37.60 -23.75 -7.68
N ASP A 134 38.38 -23.60 -6.61
CA ASP A 134 38.42 -24.54 -5.47
C ASP A 134 37.29 -24.37 -4.45
N ILE A 135 36.40 -23.40 -4.66
CA ILE A 135 35.17 -23.26 -3.87
C ILE A 135 34.02 -23.83 -4.70
N VAL A 136 33.55 -25.02 -4.33
CA VAL A 136 32.51 -25.77 -5.04
C VAL A 136 31.21 -25.69 -4.25
N SER A 137 30.21 -25.04 -4.83
CA SER A 137 28.92 -24.72 -4.18
C SER A 137 27.75 -25.56 -4.66
N ALA A 138 27.89 -26.19 -5.84
CA ALA A 138 26.88 -27.08 -6.38
C ALA A 138 27.52 -28.26 -7.12
N LEU A 139 26.86 -29.41 -7.04
CA LEU A 139 27.26 -30.65 -7.69
C LEU A 139 26.03 -31.29 -8.36
N PHE A 140 26.23 -31.85 -9.54
CA PHE A 140 25.17 -32.52 -10.29
C PHE A 140 25.75 -33.58 -11.25
N GLU A 141 25.05 -34.69 -11.46
CA GLU A 141 25.38 -35.67 -12.51
C GLU A 141 24.31 -35.61 -13.61
N ASP A 142 24.73 -35.41 -14.86
CA ASP A 142 23.81 -35.37 -16.00
C ASP A 142 23.39 -36.77 -16.47
N SER A 143 22.43 -36.84 -17.40
CA SER A 143 21.91 -38.11 -17.93
C SER A 143 22.95 -38.95 -18.67
N ASP A 144 24.07 -38.34 -19.08
CA ASP A 144 25.17 -39.01 -19.77
C ASP A 144 26.24 -39.51 -18.77
N GLY A 145 26.03 -39.28 -17.46
CA GLY A 145 26.94 -39.69 -16.38
C GLY A 145 28.14 -38.76 -16.18
N ALA A 146 28.09 -37.54 -16.73
CA ALA A 146 29.10 -36.52 -16.51
C ALA A 146 28.76 -35.64 -15.31
N PHE A 147 29.78 -35.26 -14.56
CA PHE A 147 29.65 -34.44 -13.36
C PHE A 147 29.79 -32.95 -13.67
N TRP A 148 28.92 -32.15 -13.09
CA TRP A 148 28.90 -30.70 -13.18
C TRP A 148 29.22 -30.10 -11.81
N PHE A 149 30.15 -29.15 -11.82
CA PHE A 149 30.65 -28.46 -10.63
C PHE A 149 30.33 -26.97 -10.78
N GLY A 150 29.41 -26.48 -9.94
CA GLY A 150 29.15 -25.05 -9.80
C GLY A 150 30.15 -24.44 -8.82
N THR A 151 31.06 -23.63 -9.34
CA THR A 151 32.11 -22.98 -8.56
C THR A 151 31.89 -21.48 -8.49
N VAL A 152 32.61 -20.79 -7.59
CA VAL A 152 32.56 -19.32 -7.50
C VAL A 152 33.05 -18.58 -8.75
N ALA A 153 33.80 -19.24 -9.64
CA ALA A 153 34.39 -18.63 -10.84
C ALA A 153 33.76 -19.14 -12.16
N GLY A 154 32.70 -19.94 -12.07
CA GLY A 154 32.05 -20.53 -13.24
C GLY A 154 31.68 -21.98 -13.04
N VAL A 155 31.37 -22.65 -14.14
CA VAL A 155 30.89 -24.04 -14.14
C VAL A 155 31.91 -24.92 -14.85
N THR A 156 32.15 -26.10 -14.30
CA THR A 156 33.01 -27.12 -14.90
C THR A 156 32.21 -28.40 -15.12
N ARG A 157 32.38 -29.03 -16.28
CA ARG A 157 31.87 -30.38 -16.57
C ARG A 157 33.03 -31.37 -16.68
N TYR A 158 32.86 -32.54 -16.09
CA TYR A 158 33.80 -33.66 -16.12
C TYR A 158 33.09 -34.92 -16.64
N ASP A 159 33.49 -35.41 -17.81
CA ASP A 159 32.91 -36.62 -18.42
C ASP A 159 33.61 -37.92 -17.99
N ARG A 160 34.32 -37.89 -16.85
CA ARG A 160 35.21 -38.96 -16.33
C ARG A 160 36.51 -39.16 -17.12
N THR A 161 36.71 -38.44 -18.23
CA THR A 161 37.92 -38.52 -19.05
C THR A 161 38.54 -37.16 -19.35
N SER A 162 37.72 -36.11 -19.41
CA SER A 162 38.08 -34.76 -19.80
C SER A 162 37.29 -33.73 -19.01
N TRP A 163 37.95 -32.60 -18.77
CA TRP A 163 37.39 -31.43 -18.11
C TRP A 163 37.05 -30.37 -19.14
N ARG A 164 35.85 -29.80 -19.05
CA ARG A 164 35.43 -28.63 -19.82
C ARG A 164 34.94 -27.56 -18.89
N THR A 165 35.59 -26.40 -18.93
CA THR A 165 35.34 -25.32 -17.98
C THR A 165 34.85 -24.08 -18.71
N TRP A 166 33.77 -23.51 -18.19
CA TRP A 166 33.21 -22.22 -18.62
C TRP A 166 33.48 -21.20 -17.52
N ASN A 167 34.62 -20.51 -17.64
CA ASN A 167 34.92 -19.33 -16.86
C ASN A 167 34.23 -18.14 -17.53
N SER A 168 33.31 -17.50 -16.84
CA SER A 168 32.81 -16.20 -17.26
C SER A 168 33.36 -15.18 -16.28
N PRO A 169 34.11 -14.15 -16.73
CA PRO A 169 34.23 -12.92 -15.96
C PRO A 169 32.82 -12.55 -15.50
N PRO A 170 32.60 -12.23 -14.22
CA PRO A 170 31.30 -11.78 -13.80
C PRO A 170 30.91 -10.57 -14.66
N ALA A 171 29.63 -10.48 -15.01
CA ALA A 171 29.09 -9.26 -15.58
C ALA A 171 29.57 -8.05 -14.76
N PRO A 172 29.83 -6.89 -15.39
CA PRO A 172 30.21 -5.69 -14.66
C PRO A 172 29.19 -5.41 -13.55
N ARG A 173 29.69 -5.18 -12.33
CA ARG A 173 28.87 -5.14 -11.10
C ARG A 173 28.82 -3.76 -10.44
N GLY A 174 29.76 -2.88 -10.72
CA GLY A 174 29.72 -1.50 -10.26
C GLY A 174 28.87 -0.61 -11.16
N ASP A 175 28.98 0.69 -10.91
CA ASP A 175 28.14 1.70 -11.54
C ASP A 175 28.45 1.80 -13.03
N ILE A 176 27.45 1.51 -13.86
CA ILE A 176 27.59 1.58 -15.32
C ILE A 176 27.37 3.02 -15.78
N ALA A 177 28.41 3.62 -16.35
CA ALA A 177 28.36 4.96 -16.91
C ALA A 177 27.66 4.98 -18.28
N ALA A 178 27.98 4.02 -19.15
CA ALA A 178 27.51 4.04 -20.53
C ALA A 178 27.38 2.63 -21.13
N LEU A 179 26.46 2.51 -22.09
CA LEU A 179 26.18 1.30 -22.85
C LEU A 179 26.17 1.62 -24.36
N ALA A 180 26.62 0.69 -25.18
CA ALA A 180 26.43 0.75 -26.64
C ALA A 180 26.18 -0.66 -27.19
N LEU A 181 25.17 -0.81 -28.06
CA LEU A 181 24.74 -2.09 -28.61
C LEU A 181 24.99 -2.16 -30.11
N ASP A 182 25.48 -3.30 -30.58
CA ASP A 182 25.52 -3.65 -32.01
C ASP A 182 24.93 -5.07 -32.22
N ASP A 183 24.92 -5.53 -33.46
CA ASP A 183 24.41 -6.85 -33.84
C ASP A 183 25.19 -8.02 -33.20
N ALA A 184 26.45 -7.80 -32.82
CA ALA A 184 27.33 -8.81 -32.25
C ALA A 184 27.30 -8.87 -30.72
N GLY A 185 26.79 -7.83 -30.04
CA GLY A 185 26.70 -7.78 -28.59
C GLY A 185 26.69 -6.37 -27.99
N LEU A 186 26.98 -6.30 -26.69
CA LEU A 186 26.87 -5.08 -25.89
C LEU A 186 28.25 -4.64 -25.37
N TRP A 187 28.56 -3.35 -25.52
CA TRP A 187 29.62 -2.67 -24.79
C TRP A 187 29.06 -2.03 -23.51
N ALA A 188 29.80 -2.15 -22.41
CA ALA A 188 29.48 -1.53 -21.13
C ALA A 188 30.73 -0.91 -20.51
N ALA A 189 30.62 0.35 -20.08
CA ALA A 189 31.67 1.04 -19.34
C ALA A 189 31.23 1.24 -17.89
N GLU A 190 32.10 0.84 -16.96
CA GLU A 190 31.96 0.99 -15.51
C GLU A 190 32.73 2.24 -15.06
N GLU A 191 32.18 3.00 -14.10
CA GLU A 191 32.75 4.27 -13.62
C GLU A 191 34.16 4.11 -13.02
N ASP A 192 34.53 2.93 -12.53
CA ASP A 192 35.83 2.66 -11.92
C ASP A 192 36.93 2.23 -12.91
N GLY A 193 36.60 2.19 -14.20
CA GLY A 193 37.55 1.98 -15.30
C GLY A 193 37.49 0.62 -15.97
N GLY A 194 36.45 -0.16 -15.73
CA GLY A 194 36.17 -1.35 -16.50
C GLY A 194 35.47 -1.06 -17.83
N LEU A 195 36.07 -1.39 -18.97
CA LEU A 195 35.36 -1.50 -20.24
C LEU A 195 35.12 -2.99 -20.54
N TYR A 196 33.88 -3.35 -20.82
CA TYR A 196 33.45 -4.73 -21.02
C TYR A 196 32.71 -4.90 -22.34
N ARG A 197 32.86 -6.08 -22.92
CA ARG A 197 32.16 -6.52 -24.11
C ARG A 197 31.45 -7.85 -23.83
N LEU A 198 30.13 -7.86 -23.96
CA LEU A 198 29.28 -9.04 -23.94
C LEU A 198 29.15 -9.59 -25.36
N GLN A 199 29.53 -10.85 -25.58
CA GLN A 199 29.31 -11.58 -26.83
C GLN A 199 28.66 -12.93 -26.52
N GLY A 200 27.46 -13.16 -27.07
CA GLY A 200 26.60 -14.25 -26.59
C GLY A 200 26.24 -14.02 -25.11
N ASP A 201 26.57 -14.98 -24.25
CA ASP A 201 26.39 -14.85 -22.79
C ASP A 201 27.73 -14.68 -22.05
N VAL A 202 28.81 -14.33 -22.76
CA VAL A 202 30.16 -14.23 -22.20
C VAL A 202 30.62 -12.77 -22.14
N TRP A 203 30.93 -12.32 -20.94
CA TRP A 203 31.57 -11.03 -20.71
C TRP A 203 33.09 -11.13 -20.89
N ARG A 204 33.69 -10.11 -21.50
CA ARG A 204 35.15 -9.95 -21.58
C ARG A 204 35.51 -8.51 -21.25
N GLN A 205 36.47 -8.34 -20.36
CA GLN A 205 37.06 -7.02 -20.12
C GLN A 205 38.00 -6.67 -21.28
N VAL A 206 37.92 -5.44 -21.74
CA VAL A 206 38.70 -4.89 -22.85
C VAL A 206 39.62 -3.80 -22.30
N ALA A 207 40.92 -3.99 -22.47
CA ALA A 207 41.91 -2.98 -22.13
C ALA A 207 42.29 -2.20 -23.40
N LEU A 208 42.26 -0.88 -23.32
CA LEU A 208 42.66 0.00 -24.43
C LEU A 208 44.04 0.60 -24.17
N GLN A 209 44.84 0.68 -25.23
CA GLN A 209 46.19 1.24 -25.20
C GLN A 209 46.41 2.20 -26.38
N LYS A 210 47.23 3.23 -26.14
CA LYS A 210 47.78 4.14 -27.14
C LYS A 210 49.29 4.19 -26.98
N GLU A 211 50.05 3.92 -28.04
CA GLU A 211 51.53 3.98 -28.04
C GLU A 211 52.15 3.27 -26.82
N ASP A 212 51.74 2.02 -26.58
CA ASP A 212 52.15 1.16 -25.45
C ASP A 212 51.77 1.67 -24.03
N ARG A 213 50.94 2.71 -23.92
CA ARG A 213 50.40 3.21 -22.65
C ARG A 213 48.91 2.87 -22.50
N ALA A 214 48.53 2.36 -21.33
CA ALA A 214 47.12 2.17 -20.98
C ALA A 214 46.38 3.52 -20.87
N LEU A 215 45.17 3.57 -21.43
CA LEU A 215 44.27 4.72 -21.31
C LEU A 215 43.52 4.68 -19.98
N ASN A 216 43.12 5.85 -19.45
CA ASN A 216 42.34 5.93 -18.22
C ASN A 216 40.87 5.71 -18.54
N LEU A 217 40.39 4.50 -18.33
CA LEU A 217 39.00 4.15 -18.62
C LEU A 217 38.04 4.53 -17.48
N ALA A 218 38.54 4.99 -16.33
CA ALA A 218 37.71 5.45 -15.21
C ALA A 218 37.01 6.80 -15.47
N ASP A 219 37.33 7.45 -16.59
CA ASP A 219 36.77 8.74 -16.98
C ASP A 219 35.77 8.63 -18.14
N ILE A 220 35.28 7.42 -18.49
CA ILE A 220 34.31 7.26 -19.59
C ILE A 220 32.96 7.86 -19.19
N GLU A 221 32.40 8.69 -20.06
CA GLU A 221 31.09 9.34 -19.88
C GLU A 221 30.05 8.76 -20.85
N THR A 222 30.44 8.46 -22.10
CA THR A 222 29.52 7.98 -23.13
C THR A 222 30.20 7.02 -24.09
N LEU A 223 29.41 6.09 -24.64
CA LEU A 223 29.82 5.15 -25.68
C LEU A 223 28.90 5.33 -26.89
N PHE A 224 29.46 5.25 -28.08
CA PHE A 224 28.72 5.29 -29.34
C PHE A 224 29.37 4.36 -30.36
N LEU A 225 28.57 3.63 -31.13
CA LEU A 225 29.05 2.81 -32.23
C LEU A 225 28.68 3.50 -33.54
N ASP A 226 29.68 3.76 -34.37
CA ASP A 226 29.45 4.31 -35.71
C ASP A 226 28.95 3.25 -36.70
N GLN A 227 28.54 3.70 -37.89
CA GLN A 227 28.06 2.84 -38.97
C GLN A 227 29.11 1.82 -39.46
N GLU A 228 30.40 2.08 -39.24
CA GLU A 228 31.51 1.20 -39.56
C GLU A 228 31.82 0.17 -38.46
N GLY A 229 31.18 0.28 -37.29
CA GLY A 229 31.40 -0.59 -36.12
C GLY A 229 32.57 -0.16 -35.22
N THR A 230 33.11 1.04 -35.40
CA THR A 230 34.10 1.65 -34.51
C THR A 230 33.42 2.10 -33.22
N LEU A 231 34.01 1.74 -32.09
CA LEU A 231 33.57 2.23 -30.79
C LEU A 231 34.18 3.59 -30.51
N TRP A 232 33.34 4.61 -30.45
CA TRP A 232 33.67 5.96 -30.01
C TRP A 232 33.36 6.10 -28.52
N ILE A 233 34.33 6.62 -27.77
CA ILE A 233 34.33 6.72 -26.32
C ILE A 233 34.55 8.18 -25.96
N GLY A 234 33.53 8.80 -25.38
CA GLY A 234 33.62 10.14 -24.80
C GLY A 234 34.12 10.03 -23.37
N THR A 235 35.06 10.87 -22.99
CA THR A 235 35.65 10.86 -21.65
C THR A 235 35.53 12.23 -20.97
N ARG A 236 35.74 12.28 -19.66
CA ARG A 236 35.74 13.52 -18.87
C ARG A 236 37.03 14.33 -19.01
N THR A 237 38.16 13.67 -19.27
CA THR A 237 39.50 14.30 -19.22
C THR A 237 40.38 14.04 -20.44
N GLN A 238 40.11 12.97 -21.19
CA GLN A 238 40.96 12.48 -22.26
C GLN A 238 40.42 12.79 -23.67
N GLY A 239 39.35 13.59 -23.78
CA GLY A 239 38.69 13.89 -25.04
C GLY A 239 37.94 12.68 -25.59
N VAL A 240 38.10 12.45 -26.90
CA VAL A 240 37.44 11.37 -27.63
C VAL A 240 38.45 10.27 -27.95
N ILE A 241 38.06 9.02 -27.72
CA ILE A 241 38.83 7.83 -28.09
C ILE A 241 38.01 7.00 -29.09
N ALA A 242 38.59 6.61 -30.22
CA ALA A 242 37.98 5.67 -31.17
C ALA A 242 38.75 4.35 -31.16
N PHE A 243 38.03 3.23 -31.14
CA PHE A 243 38.56 1.88 -31.14
C PHE A 243 37.90 1.02 -32.22
N ASP A 244 38.70 0.56 -33.19
CA ASP A 244 38.23 -0.25 -34.33
C ASP A 244 38.27 -1.78 -34.06
N GLY A 245 38.53 -2.18 -32.82
CA GLY A 245 38.76 -3.58 -32.44
C GLY A 245 40.24 -3.98 -32.40
N GLN A 246 41.14 -3.20 -32.99
CA GLN A 246 42.59 -3.44 -32.98
C GLN A 246 43.40 -2.23 -32.52
N GLN A 247 43.09 -1.05 -33.07
CA GLN A 247 43.83 0.18 -32.85
C GLN A 247 42.96 1.20 -32.13
N THR A 248 43.64 2.02 -31.33
CA THR A 248 43.04 3.12 -30.62
C THR A 248 43.56 4.44 -31.18
N ARG A 249 42.65 5.37 -31.48
CA ARG A 249 42.96 6.77 -31.80
C ARG A 249 42.35 7.68 -30.76
N GLN A 250 43.00 8.79 -30.47
CA GLN A 250 42.54 9.73 -29.46
C GLN A 250 42.73 11.16 -29.97
N TRP A 251 41.69 11.97 -29.78
CA TRP A 251 41.69 13.41 -30.07
C TRP A 251 41.38 14.20 -28.81
N THR A 252 42.14 15.26 -28.59
CA THR A 252 41.96 16.22 -27.49
C THR A 252 41.74 17.62 -28.03
N MET A 253 41.64 18.61 -27.14
CA MET A 253 41.64 20.03 -27.52
C MET A 253 42.84 20.43 -28.39
N ASP A 254 44.00 19.78 -28.20
CA ASP A 254 45.19 20.06 -29.00
C ASP A 254 45.03 19.62 -30.47
N ASP A 255 44.12 18.68 -30.74
CA ASP A 255 43.81 18.16 -32.07
C ASP A 255 42.64 18.90 -32.75
N GLY A 256 41.94 19.78 -32.03
CA GLY A 256 40.84 20.62 -32.54
C GLY A 256 39.47 20.37 -31.89
N LEU A 257 39.34 19.40 -30.99
CA LEU A 257 38.12 19.20 -30.18
C LEU A 257 37.82 20.45 -29.33
N ALA A 258 36.56 20.79 -29.10
CA ALA A 258 36.20 21.99 -28.34
C ALA A 258 36.60 21.89 -26.86
N GLU A 259 36.35 20.72 -26.24
CA GLU A 259 36.67 20.42 -24.84
C GLU A 259 37.02 18.95 -24.68
N ASN A 260 37.88 18.62 -23.70
CA ASN A 260 38.18 17.22 -23.38
C ASN A 260 37.06 16.49 -22.63
N PHE A 261 36.05 17.20 -22.09
CA PHE A 261 34.90 16.60 -21.43
C PHE A 261 33.77 16.42 -22.44
N VAL A 262 33.66 15.22 -22.98
CA VAL A 262 32.69 14.84 -24.00
C VAL A 262 31.50 14.16 -23.34
N THR A 263 30.32 14.77 -23.46
CA THR A 263 29.08 14.33 -22.79
C THR A 263 28.20 13.44 -23.67
N SER A 264 28.29 13.61 -24.99
CA SER A 264 27.41 12.93 -25.94
C SER A 264 28.08 12.82 -27.31
N ILE A 265 27.72 11.78 -28.07
CA ILE A 265 28.26 11.51 -29.40
C ILE A 265 27.10 11.09 -30.32
N ALA A 266 27.08 11.60 -31.54
CA ALA A 266 26.15 11.15 -32.58
C ALA A 266 26.85 11.15 -33.95
N GLN A 267 26.35 10.34 -34.89
CA GLN A 267 26.78 10.32 -36.28
C GLN A 267 25.59 10.62 -37.17
N THR A 268 25.69 11.64 -38.02
CA THR A 268 24.66 11.91 -39.04
C THR A 268 24.76 10.91 -40.20
N PRO A 269 23.68 10.68 -40.98
CA PRO A 269 23.68 9.68 -42.06
C PRO A 269 24.74 9.89 -43.16
N ASP A 270 25.30 11.08 -43.27
CA ASP A 270 26.41 11.41 -44.17
C ASP A 270 27.79 11.01 -43.63
N GLY A 271 27.86 10.38 -42.46
CA GLY A 271 29.07 9.88 -41.81
C GLY A 271 29.78 10.89 -40.91
N VAL A 272 29.25 12.11 -40.79
CA VAL A 272 29.85 13.16 -39.95
C VAL A 272 29.62 12.85 -38.48
N MET A 273 30.69 12.93 -37.69
CA MET A 273 30.66 12.73 -36.24
C MET A 273 30.45 14.06 -35.52
N TRP A 274 29.61 14.03 -34.48
CA TRP A 274 29.27 15.16 -33.64
C TRP A 274 29.51 14.83 -32.18
N PHE A 275 30.13 15.76 -31.45
CA PHE A 275 30.56 15.58 -30.07
C PHE A 275 30.09 16.76 -29.23
N GLY A 276 29.16 16.49 -28.32
CA GLY A 276 28.71 17.45 -27.33
C GLY A 276 29.72 17.56 -26.20
N THR A 277 29.97 18.78 -25.74
CA THR A 277 30.90 19.04 -24.64
C THR A 277 30.21 19.67 -23.42
N ARG A 278 30.86 19.58 -22.26
CA ARG A 278 30.30 20.02 -20.99
C ARG A 278 30.13 21.53 -20.92
N ALA A 279 31.04 22.31 -21.50
CA ALA A 279 31.10 23.77 -21.35
C ALA A 279 31.47 24.56 -22.62
N ASP A 280 32.12 23.95 -23.62
CA ASP A 280 32.66 24.67 -24.79
C ASP A 280 31.94 24.33 -26.11
N GLY A 281 30.69 23.88 -26.04
CA GLY A 281 29.81 23.75 -27.20
C GLY A 281 29.89 22.39 -27.92
N LEU A 282 29.77 22.43 -29.24
CA LEU A 282 29.62 21.27 -30.11
C LEU A 282 30.80 21.16 -31.07
N SER A 283 31.43 20.00 -31.17
CA SER A 283 32.46 19.71 -32.16
C SER A 283 31.94 18.81 -33.28
N ARG A 284 32.19 19.20 -34.52
CA ARG A 284 31.92 18.46 -35.74
C ARG A 284 33.22 17.90 -36.31
N PHE A 285 33.22 16.64 -36.73
CA PHE A 285 34.37 15.97 -37.35
C PHE A 285 33.94 15.20 -38.61
N ASP A 286 34.55 15.53 -39.74
CA ASP A 286 34.26 14.89 -41.04
C ASP A 286 35.24 13.76 -41.41
N GLY A 287 36.06 13.30 -40.46
CA GLY A 287 37.14 12.34 -40.67
C GLY A 287 38.51 12.98 -40.91
N GLU A 288 38.55 14.26 -41.30
CA GLU A 288 39.80 14.99 -41.54
C GLU A 288 39.91 16.27 -40.71
N ARG A 289 38.80 17.01 -40.53
CA ARG A 289 38.78 18.35 -39.97
C ARG A 289 37.81 18.46 -38.80
N TRP A 290 38.27 19.19 -37.79
CA TRP A 290 37.45 19.61 -36.66
C TRP A 290 36.87 21.00 -36.90
N GLN A 291 35.61 21.17 -36.54
CA GLN A 291 34.93 22.47 -36.51
C GLN A 291 34.13 22.58 -35.21
N ASN A 292 34.39 23.64 -34.44
CA ASN A 292 33.70 23.91 -33.19
C ASN A 292 32.60 24.95 -33.41
N ILE A 293 31.45 24.72 -32.80
CA ILE A 293 30.25 25.56 -32.88
C ILE A 293 29.88 25.93 -31.45
N VAL A 294 29.82 27.24 -31.19
CA VAL A 294 29.47 27.80 -29.87
C VAL A 294 28.24 28.70 -29.97
N VAL A 295 27.77 29.24 -28.85
CA VAL A 295 26.62 30.16 -28.78
C VAL A 295 26.77 31.35 -29.74
N GLN A 296 27.99 31.84 -29.96
CA GLN A 296 28.26 32.95 -30.88
C GLN A 296 28.01 32.59 -32.36
N ASP A 297 28.02 31.30 -32.70
CA ASP A 297 27.76 30.76 -34.03
C ASP A 297 26.30 30.36 -34.24
N GLY A 298 25.45 30.48 -33.20
CA GLY A 298 24.03 30.16 -33.24
C GLY A 298 23.58 28.99 -32.37
N LEU A 299 24.49 28.35 -31.62
CA LEU A 299 24.13 27.30 -30.66
C LEU A 299 23.29 27.88 -29.51
N LEU A 300 22.30 27.12 -29.02
CA LEU A 300 21.42 27.58 -27.95
C LEU A 300 22.16 27.74 -26.61
N SER A 301 23.06 26.79 -26.29
CA SER A 301 23.91 26.80 -25.10
C SER A 301 25.17 25.99 -25.34
N ASN A 302 26.29 26.39 -24.72
CA ASN A 302 27.54 25.65 -24.82
C ASN A 302 27.57 24.39 -23.92
N GLU A 303 26.62 24.23 -23.00
CA GLU A 303 26.47 23.01 -22.20
C GLU A 303 25.60 22.00 -22.97
N VAL A 304 26.23 21.18 -23.81
CA VAL A 304 25.55 20.15 -24.59
C VAL A 304 25.44 18.89 -23.74
N THR A 305 24.23 18.35 -23.61
CA THR A 305 23.92 17.22 -22.72
C THR A 305 23.50 15.97 -23.47
N ALA A 306 22.91 16.12 -24.66
CA ALA A 306 22.46 15.00 -25.47
C ALA A 306 22.55 15.34 -26.96
N LEU A 307 22.85 14.33 -27.79
CA LEU A 307 22.85 14.43 -29.24
C LEU A 307 22.04 13.27 -29.83
N LEU A 308 21.27 13.56 -30.87
CA LEU A 308 20.55 12.57 -31.66
C LEU A 308 20.56 13.00 -33.12
N ALA A 309 21.16 12.20 -33.99
CA ALA A 309 20.94 12.32 -35.43
C ALA A 309 19.67 11.55 -35.77
N ASP A 310 18.69 12.22 -36.36
CA ASP A 310 17.46 11.58 -36.80
C ASP A 310 17.62 10.91 -38.17
N SER A 311 16.66 10.06 -38.50
CA SER A 311 16.61 9.35 -39.79
C SER A 311 16.45 10.26 -41.02
N GLU A 312 16.05 11.52 -40.85
CA GLU A 312 15.93 12.52 -41.92
C GLU A 312 17.24 13.31 -42.14
N GLY A 313 18.22 13.12 -41.25
CA GLY A 313 19.54 13.73 -41.30
C GLY A 313 19.67 15.02 -40.49
N ALA A 314 18.65 15.42 -39.74
CA ALA A 314 18.76 16.54 -38.81
C ALA A 314 19.44 16.11 -37.51
N LEU A 315 20.25 17.01 -36.97
CA LEU A 315 20.90 16.84 -35.67
C LEU A 315 20.07 17.55 -34.59
N TRP A 316 19.62 16.79 -33.61
CA TRP A 316 18.95 17.27 -32.41
C TRP A 316 19.94 17.37 -31.27
N ILE A 317 19.95 18.53 -30.62
CA ILE A 317 20.98 18.96 -29.68
C ILE A 317 20.29 19.38 -28.39
N GLY A 318 20.34 18.49 -27.40
CA GLY A 318 19.89 18.76 -26.05
C GLY A 318 20.90 19.61 -25.31
N THR A 319 20.41 20.64 -24.62
CA THR A 319 21.23 21.53 -23.80
C THR A 319 20.55 21.81 -22.46
N ARG A 320 21.24 22.53 -21.57
CA ARG A 320 20.61 23.02 -20.33
C ARG A 320 19.55 24.11 -20.53
N GLU A 321 19.58 24.80 -21.66
CA GLU A 321 18.71 25.95 -21.94
C GLU A 321 17.57 25.61 -22.92
N GLY A 322 17.50 24.37 -23.39
CA GLY A 322 16.48 23.88 -24.31
C GLY A 322 17.02 22.86 -25.31
N LEU A 323 16.22 22.59 -26.32
CA LEU A 323 16.54 21.69 -27.42
C LEU A 323 16.73 22.49 -28.72
N GLN A 324 17.69 22.10 -29.54
CA GLN A 324 17.91 22.74 -30.84
C GLN A 324 18.02 21.69 -31.95
N ALA A 325 17.37 21.93 -33.08
CA ALA A 325 17.47 21.11 -34.28
C ALA A 325 18.29 21.83 -35.36
N PHE A 326 19.15 21.09 -36.05
CA PHE A 326 19.97 21.56 -37.17
C PHE A 326 19.80 20.65 -38.39
N ASP A 327 19.25 21.18 -39.48
CA ASP A 327 18.97 20.43 -40.73
C ASP A 327 20.16 20.43 -41.73
N GLY A 328 21.33 20.91 -41.30
CA GLY A 328 22.49 21.16 -42.16
C GLY A 328 22.59 22.59 -42.71
N ALA A 329 21.51 23.38 -42.64
CA ALA A 329 21.47 24.76 -43.11
C ALA A 329 20.85 25.74 -42.09
N ASN A 330 19.80 25.32 -41.39
CA ASN A 330 18.98 26.13 -40.51
C ASN A 330 19.00 25.58 -39.09
N TRP A 331 18.98 26.51 -38.13
CA TRP A 331 18.87 26.22 -36.71
C TRP A 331 17.45 26.53 -36.22
N ARG A 332 16.86 25.62 -35.47
CA ARG A 332 15.56 25.81 -34.81
C ARG A 332 15.66 25.48 -33.34
N ALA A 333 15.40 26.45 -32.48
CA ALA A 333 15.40 26.26 -31.03
C ALA A 333 13.99 25.99 -30.51
N PHE A 334 13.92 25.19 -29.45
CA PHE A 334 12.71 24.84 -28.72
C PHE A 334 12.97 24.95 -27.22
N THR A 335 12.05 25.61 -26.53
CA THR A 335 12.08 25.81 -25.08
C THR A 335 10.74 25.37 -24.47
N ALA A 336 10.62 25.50 -23.15
CA ALA A 336 9.35 25.28 -22.45
C ALA A 336 8.22 26.20 -22.98
N GLU A 337 8.55 27.36 -23.57
CA GLU A 337 7.56 28.25 -24.19
C GLU A 337 6.97 27.65 -25.48
N ASP A 338 7.69 26.72 -26.13
CA ASP A 338 7.30 26.04 -27.37
C ASP A 338 6.57 24.71 -27.12
N GLY A 339 6.29 24.37 -25.86
CA GLY A 339 5.57 23.16 -25.46
C GLY A 339 6.44 22.02 -24.93
N LEU A 340 7.76 22.21 -24.79
CA LEU A 340 8.60 21.27 -24.05
C LEU A 340 8.23 21.26 -22.56
N GLY A 341 8.34 20.09 -21.93
CA GLY A 341 8.05 19.96 -20.49
C GLY A 341 9.00 20.76 -19.58
N ALA A 342 10.27 20.91 -19.98
CA ALA A 342 11.26 21.78 -19.34
C ALA A 342 12.45 22.04 -20.31
N ASN A 343 13.33 22.99 -19.95
CA ASN A 343 14.48 23.40 -20.78
C ASN A 343 15.70 22.48 -20.63
N GLU A 344 15.98 21.95 -19.44
CA GLU A 344 17.19 21.15 -19.22
C GLU A 344 17.01 19.75 -19.80
N ILE A 345 17.46 19.55 -21.04
CA ILE A 345 17.36 18.28 -21.75
C ILE A 345 18.41 17.31 -21.22
N THR A 346 18.00 16.07 -20.95
CA THR A 346 18.88 15.04 -20.38
C THR A 346 19.08 13.84 -21.29
N ALA A 347 18.09 13.52 -22.14
CA ALA A 347 18.20 12.44 -23.10
C ALA A 347 17.29 12.67 -24.31
N LEU A 348 17.69 12.12 -25.45
CA LEU A 348 16.97 12.18 -26.72
C LEU A 348 16.83 10.77 -27.30
N ALA A 349 15.72 10.50 -27.98
CA ALA A 349 15.50 9.26 -28.73
C ALA A 349 14.57 9.50 -29.93
N GLN A 350 14.65 8.66 -30.95
CA GLN A 350 13.70 8.66 -32.08
C GLN A 350 12.83 7.39 -32.04
N ASP A 351 11.55 7.51 -32.36
CA ASP A 351 10.68 6.34 -32.58
C ASP A 351 10.70 5.85 -34.04
N GLU A 352 10.10 4.68 -34.28
CA GLU A 352 10.03 4.04 -35.61
C GLU A 352 9.22 4.87 -36.64
N ASP A 353 8.35 5.78 -36.18
CA ASP A 353 7.59 6.70 -37.05
C ASP A 353 8.40 7.97 -37.37
N GLY A 354 9.61 8.11 -36.83
CA GLY A 354 10.47 9.27 -36.99
C GLY A 354 10.25 10.39 -35.98
N ALA A 355 9.33 10.24 -35.01
CA ALA A 355 9.08 11.26 -34.01
C ALA A 355 10.24 11.34 -33.01
N VAL A 356 10.56 12.55 -32.57
CA VAL A 356 11.66 12.80 -31.64
C VAL A 356 11.13 12.94 -30.23
N TRP A 357 11.78 12.26 -29.30
CA TRP A 357 11.43 12.21 -27.89
C TRP A 357 12.52 12.87 -27.07
N ALA A 358 12.13 13.77 -26.19
CA ALA A 358 13.03 14.54 -25.34
C ALA A 358 12.66 14.36 -23.87
N ALA A 359 13.61 13.86 -23.09
CA ALA A 359 13.54 13.86 -21.64
C ALA A 359 14.12 15.17 -21.11
N ALA A 360 13.41 15.78 -20.17
CA ALA A 360 13.83 17.02 -19.53
C ALA A 360 13.80 16.92 -18.00
N TRP A 361 14.82 17.45 -17.34
CA TRP A 361 14.92 17.44 -15.88
C TRP A 361 13.77 18.21 -15.25
N GLY A 362 12.94 17.52 -14.46
CA GLY A 362 11.75 18.09 -13.83
C GLY A 362 10.56 18.34 -14.76
N GLY A 363 10.70 18.11 -16.07
CA GLY A 363 9.66 18.29 -17.11
C GLY A 363 9.08 17.01 -17.69
N GLY A 364 9.62 15.83 -17.30
CA GLY A 364 9.16 14.55 -17.83
C GLY A 364 9.66 14.30 -19.26
N VAL A 365 8.81 13.70 -20.10
CA VAL A 365 9.12 13.39 -21.49
C VAL A 365 8.16 14.10 -22.43
N SER A 366 8.70 14.74 -23.45
CA SER A 366 7.96 15.41 -24.53
C SER A 366 8.23 14.74 -25.87
N ARG A 367 7.21 14.67 -26.72
CA ARG A 367 7.28 14.10 -28.07
C ARG A 367 7.06 15.19 -29.10
N TRP A 368 7.94 15.27 -30.10
CA TRP A 368 7.81 16.11 -31.27
C TRP A 368 7.20 15.33 -32.41
N ARG A 369 6.00 15.71 -32.83
CA ARG A 369 5.29 15.14 -33.98
C ARG A 369 4.40 16.20 -34.62
N ASP A 370 4.28 16.18 -35.95
CA ASP A 370 3.43 17.09 -36.71
C ASP A 370 3.69 18.58 -36.40
N ASP A 371 4.97 18.95 -36.30
CA ASP A 371 5.43 20.32 -36.06
C ASP A 371 5.01 20.90 -34.69
N SER A 372 4.75 20.04 -33.71
CA SER A 372 4.35 20.41 -32.35
C SER A 372 4.93 19.50 -31.26
N TRP A 373 5.15 20.06 -30.08
CA TRP A 373 5.52 19.31 -28.87
C TRP A 373 4.28 18.90 -28.08
N GLU A 374 4.24 17.63 -27.70
CA GLU A 374 3.26 17.06 -26.79
C GLU A 374 4.00 16.51 -25.55
N THR A 375 3.81 17.14 -24.40
CA THR A 375 4.27 16.58 -23.12
C THR A 375 3.36 15.44 -22.71
N ILE A 376 3.95 14.30 -22.34
CA ILE A 376 3.18 13.13 -21.96
C ILE A 376 2.69 13.32 -20.52
N ASP A 377 1.38 13.53 -20.40
CA ASP A 377 0.73 13.67 -19.10
C ASP A 377 0.79 12.35 -18.33
N ASP A 378 1.28 12.44 -17.11
CA ASP A 378 1.35 11.33 -16.17
C ASP A 378 0.34 11.53 -15.04
N GLN A 379 -0.91 11.17 -15.36
CA GLN A 379 -1.98 11.11 -14.37
C GLN A 379 -1.71 10.05 -13.27
N SER A 380 -0.76 9.15 -13.51
CA SER A 380 -0.39 8.06 -12.60
C SER A 380 0.72 8.39 -11.60
N GLY A 381 1.47 9.50 -11.80
CA GLY A 381 2.67 9.81 -11.01
C GLY A 381 3.84 8.83 -11.22
N MET A 382 3.87 8.11 -12.35
CA MET A 382 4.87 7.12 -12.73
C MET A 382 5.97 7.64 -13.67
N THR A 383 5.92 8.90 -14.12
CA THR A 383 7.05 9.54 -14.79
C THR A 383 8.13 9.77 -13.74
N PRO A 384 9.31 9.15 -13.89
CA PRO A 384 10.31 9.26 -12.86
C PRO A 384 10.95 10.65 -12.88
N PRO A 385 11.24 11.25 -11.72
CA PRO A 385 11.97 12.51 -11.67
C PRO A 385 13.40 12.27 -12.15
N GLY A 386 13.88 13.12 -13.06
CA GLY A 386 15.25 13.03 -13.58
C GLY A 386 15.47 11.78 -14.43
N VAL A 387 14.80 11.73 -15.59
CA VAL A 387 15.08 10.73 -16.63
C VAL A 387 16.49 10.98 -17.15
N ASN A 388 17.40 10.03 -16.94
CA ASN A 388 18.79 10.12 -17.37
C ASN A 388 19.03 9.41 -18.71
N ALA A 389 18.23 8.38 -19.00
CA ALA A 389 18.32 7.62 -20.23
C ALA A 389 16.94 7.43 -20.85
N LEU A 390 16.88 7.52 -22.18
CA LEU A 390 15.67 7.34 -22.96
C LEU A 390 15.95 6.38 -24.11
N LEU A 391 15.09 5.39 -24.30
CA LEU A 391 15.18 4.43 -25.41
C LEU A 391 13.79 4.14 -25.93
N ILE A 392 13.61 4.20 -27.26
CA ILE A 392 12.41 3.68 -27.91
C ILE A 392 12.71 2.28 -28.42
N ALA A 393 11.93 1.29 -27.98
CA ALA A 393 12.08 -0.09 -28.43
C ALA A 393 10.72 -0.80 -28.42
N SER A 394 10.39 -1.46 -29.53
CA SER A 394 9.14 -2.22 -29.71
C SER A 394 7.89 -1.37 -29.48
N GLY A 395 7.88 -0.13 -30.00
CA GLY A 395 6.79 0.83 -29.83
C GLY A 395 6.59 1.34 -28.39
N ARG A 396 7.57 1.13 -27.50
CA ARG A 396 7.54 1.55 -26.09
C ARG A 396 8.65 2.52 -25.79
N VAL A 397 8.36 3.44 -24.88
CA VAL A 397 9.27 4.47 -24.38
C VAL A 397 9.82 3.98 -23.05
N TRP A 398 11.10 3.67 -23.01
CA TRP A 398 11.81 3.24 -21.81
C TRP A 398 12.59 4.40 -21.23
N MET A 399 12.44 4.61 -19.93
CA MET A 399 13.00 5.73 -19.18
C MET A 399 13.80 5.22 -18.00
N GLY A 400 15.12 5.40 -18.04
CA GLY A 400 16.02 5.14 -16.92
C GLY A 400 16.11 6.37 -16.03
N ALA A 401 15.98 6.18 -14.71
CA ALA A 401 16.01 7.27 -13.76
C ALA A 401 16.56 6.85 -12.39
N VAL A 402 16.61 7.81 -11.45
CA VAL A 402 17.14 7.63 -10.09
C VAL A 402 16.34 6.65 -9.24
N ASN A 403 15.08 6.37 -9.60
CA ASN A 403 14.17 5.50 -8.85
C ASN A 403 13.79 4.22 -9.61
N GLY A 404 14.55 3.85 -10.63
CA GLY A 404 14.30 2.63 -11.41
C GLY A 404 14.11 2.87 -12.89
N LEU A 405 13.46 1.90 -13.52
CA LEU A 405 13.05 1.91 -14.91
C LEU A 405 11.56 2.18 -15.00
N SER A 406 11.15 3.06 -15.90
CA SER A 406 9.74 3.28 -16.24
C SER A 406 9.51 3.03 -17.72
N VAL A 407 8.34 2.52 -18.08
CA VAL A 407 7.95 2.27 -19.47
C VAL A 407 6.55 2.79 -19.75
N TYR A 408 6.39 3.36 -20.94
CA TYR A 408 5.13 3.86 -21.47
C TYR A 408 4.92 3.32 -22.89
N ASP A 409 3.72 2.83 -23.20
CA ASP A 409 3.38 2.23 -24.50
C ASP A 409 2.35 3.05 -25.31
N GLY A 410 2.13 4.32 -24.94
CA GLY A 410 1.09 5.16 -25.53
C GLY A 410 -0.28 5.01 -24.86
N ARG A 411 -0.48 4.03 -23.97
CA ARG A 411 -1.76 3.76 -23.29
C ARG A 411 -1.66 3.70 -21.79
N SER A 412 -0.60 3.09 -21.26
CA SER A 412 -0.42 2.91 -19.82
C SER A 412 1.04 2.94 -19.40
N TRP A 413 1.23 3.14 -18.10
CA TRP A 413 2.54 3.20 -17.46
C TRP A 413 2.83 1.92 -16.68
N GLN A 414 4.11 1.57 -16.60
CA GLN A 414 4.65 0.55 -15.71
C GLN A 414 6.01 0.99 -15.17
N GLN A 415 6.24 0.75 -13.88
CA GLN A 415 7.53 1.02 -13.24
C GLN A 415 8.13 -0.28 -12.70
N PHE A 416 9.47 -0.38 -12.79
CA PHE A 416 10.28 -1.46 -12.25
C PHE A 416 11.32 -0.86 -11.30
N ASN A 417 11.12 -1.12 -10.00
CA ASN A 417 12.00 -0.74 -8.90
C ASN A 417 11.77 -1.62 -7.67
N ARG A 418 12.58 -1.42 -6.63
CA ARG A 418 12.48 -2.19 -5.37
C ARG A 418 11.13 -2.08 -4.67
N ALA A 419 10.43 -0.94 -4.79
CA ALA A 419 9.10 -0.76 -4.20
C ALA A 419 8.02 -1.58 -4.94
N SER A 420 8.21 -1.84 -6.23
CA SER A 420 7.40 -2.74 -7.05
C SER A 420 7.87 -4.21 -7.03
N GLY A 421 8.87 -4.54 -6.21
CA GLY A 421 9.36 -5.92 -6.03
C GLY A 421 10.47 -6.35 -7.00
N TYR A 422 10.97 -5.45 -7.86
CA TYR A 422 12.09 -5.72 -8.77
C TYR A 422 13.39 -5.17 -8.20
N ASP A 423 14.50 -5.92 -8.26
CA ASP A 423 15.81 -5.41 -7.85
C ASP A 423 16.45 -4.52 -8.94
N VAL A 424 15.77 -3.42 -9.23
CA VAL A 424 16.22 -2.38 -10.16
C VAL A 424 16.45 -1.11 -9.35
N GLY A 425 17.71 -0.69 -9.31
CA GLY A 425 18.18 0.53 -8.64
C GLY A 425 18.14 1.75 -9.57
N ARG A 426 19.20 2.54 -9.58
CA ARG A 426 19.32 3.70 -10.49
C ARG A 426 19.67 3.21 -11.88
N VAL A 427 19.03 3.77 -12.90
CA VAL A 427 19.33 3.45 -14.30
C VAL A 427 19.88 4.69 -14.98
N TYR A 428 21.14 4.63 -15.41
CA TYR A 428 21.87 5.73 -16.06
C TYR A 428 21.99 5.55 -17.56
N ALA A 429 21.97 4.30 -18.04
CA ALA A 429 22.11 3.98 -19.45
C ALA A 429 21.10 2.90 -19.88
N LEU A 430 20.61 3.01 -21.12
CA LEU A 430 19.71 2.03 -21.74
C LEU A 430 20.24 1.66 -23.12
N ALA A 431 20.18 0.39 -23.46
CA ALA A 431 20.46 -0.10 -24.80
C ALA A 431 19.59 -1.32 -25.12
N GLY A 432 19.10 -1.47 -26.34
CA GLY A 432 18.24 -2.60 -26.68
C GLY A 432 17.86 -2.65 -28.15
N ASN A 433 17.38 -3.81 -28.60
CA ASN A 433 17.03 -4.09 -30.00
C ASN A 433 15.61 -4.67 -30.16
N GLY A 434 14.66 -4.20 -29.36
CA GLY A 434 13.26 -4.61 -29.39
C GLY A 434 12.98 -6.00 -28.78
N GLU A 435 13.92 -6.94 -28.86
CA GLU A 435 13.83 -8.28 -28.25
C GLU A 435 14.44 -8.32 -26.84
N THR A 436 15.58 -7.65 -26.64
CA THR A 436 16.28 -7.58 -25.36
C THR A 436 16.59 -6.13 -25.02
N LEU A 437 16.41 -5.79 -23.75
CA LEU A 437 16.75 -4.51 -23.17
C LEU A 437 17.88 -4.71 -22.14
N TYR A 438 18.85 -3.81 -22.14
CA TYR A 438 19.93 -3.75 -21.17
C TYR A 438 19.83 -2.45 -20.39
N LEU A 439 19.91 -2.58 -19.06
CA LEU A 439 19.88 -1.47 -18.12
C LEU A 439 21.26 -1.35 -17.50
N GLY A 440 21.91 -0.21 -17.65
CA GLY A 440 23.14 0.15 -16.96
C GLY A 440 22.83 1.02 -15.77
N GLY A 441 23.31 0.64 -14.58
CA GLY A 441 22.96 1.31 -13.33
C GLY A 441 23.94 1.05 -12.20
N ASP A 442 23.52 1.39 -10.98
CA ASP A 442 24.24 1.14 -9.72
C ASP A 442 24.28 -0.34 -9.29
N ALA A 443 23.57 -1.20 -10.03
CA ALA A 443 23.54 -2.64 -9.85
C ALA A 443 24.33 -3.39 -10.95
N GLY A 444 25.15 -2.67 -11.72
CA GLY A 444 25.80 -3.22 -12.91
C GLY A 444 24.87 -3.25 -14.13
N VAL A 445 25.08 -4.23 -15.01
CA VAL A 445 24.25 -4.45 -16.19
C VAL A 445 23.15 -5.46 -15.91
N ILE A 446 21.89 -5.04 -16.02
CA ILE A 446 20.71 -5.91 -15.94
C ILE A 446 20.20 -6.18 -17.36
N ARG A 447 20.06 -7.46 -17.72
CA ARG A 447 19.38 -7.89 -18.95
C ARG A 447 17.89 -8.08 -18.68
N PHE A 448 17.05 -7.27 -19.29
CA PHE A 448 15.60 -7.37 -19.25
C PHE A 448 15.08 -7.98 -20.56
N GLN A 449 14.39 -9.11 -20.44
CA GLN A 449 13.72 -9.78 -21.56
C GLN A 449 12.22 -9.78 -21.31
N PRO A 450 11.45 -8.91 -21.99
CA PRO A 450 10.01 -8.89 -21.82
C PRO A 450 9.40 -10.21 -22.28
N GLN A 451 8.44 -10.71 -21.50
CA GLN A 451 7.67 -11.88 -21.90
C GLN A 451 6.84 -11.54 -23.14
N SER A 452 6.61 -12.53 -24.00
CA SER A 452 5.85 -12.36 -25.24
C SER A 452 4.43 -12.93 -25.18
N ALA A 453 4.11 -13.73 -24.15
CA ALA A 453 2.81 -14.38 -24.04
C ALA A 453 1.79 -13.44 -23.37
N PRO A 454 0.67 -13.09 -24.03
CA PRO A 454 -0.34 -12.24 -23.42
C PRO A 454 -1.14 -12.98 -22.34
N PRO A 455 -1.60 -12.29 -21.29
CA PRO A 455 -2.48 -12.87 -20.29
C PRO A 455 -3.83 -13.26 -20.90
N PHE A 456 -4.50 -14.25 -20.30
CA PHE A 456 -5.88 -14.56 -20.66
C PHE A 456 -6.86 -13.64 -19.90
N LEU A 457 -8.05 -13.42 -20.47
CA LEU A 457 -9.14 -12.69 -19.84
C LEU A 457 -10.46 -13.36 -20.14
N ASN A 458 -11.23 -13.64 -19.10
CA ASN A 458 -12.57 -14.22 -19.18
C ASN A 458 -13.56 -13.46 -18.30
N MET A 459 -14.83 -13.45 -18.71
CA MET A 459 -15.94 -12.99 -17.87
C MET A 459 -16.48 -14.16 -17.05
N VAL A 460 -16.48 -14.03 -15.73
CA VAL A 460 -16.95 -15.09 -14.82
C VAL A 460 -18.43 -14.93 -14.54
N THR A 461 -18.85 -13.75 -14.06
CA THR A 461 -20.26 -13.47 -13.77
C THR A 461 -20.64 -12.03 -14.06
N VAL A 462 -21.93 -11.82 -14.37
CA VAL A 462 -22.60 -10.52 -14.33
C VAL A 462 -23.73 -10.61 -13.31
N ASN A 463 -23.71 -9.77 -12.27
CA ASN A 463 -24.63 -9.82 -11.13
C ASN A 463 -24.75 -11.23 -10.51
N GLY A 464 -23.63 -11.94 -10.40
CA GLY A 464 -23.55 -13.29 -9.82
C GLY A 464 -24.07 -14.42 -10.70
N ARG A 465 -24.43 -14.15 -11.97
CA ARG A 465 -24.85 -15.17 -12.95
C ARG A 465 -23.80 -15.38 -14.02
N MET A 466 -23.56 -16.64 -14.39
CA MET A 466 -22.69 -16.96 -15.53
C MET A 466 -23.31 -16.43 -16.84
N PRO A 467 -22.51 -15.81 -17.72
CA PRO A 467 -22.96 -15.42 -19.04
C PRO A 467 -23.37 -16.64 -19.88
N GLU A 468 -24.63 -16.73 -20.31
CA GLU A 468 -25.08 -17.69 -21.32
C GLU A 468 -25.57 -16.93 -22.56
N GLY A 469 -24.91 -17.13 -23.71
CA GLY A 469 -25.24 -16.47 -24.98
C GLY A 469 -24.58 -15.09 -25.18
N GLY A 470 -24.74 -14.51 -26.38
CA GLY A 470 -24.04 -13.28 -26.78
C GLY A 470 -24.58 -11.97 -26.18
N VAL A 471 -25.77 -11.99 -25.57
CA VAL A 471 -26.39 -10.82 -24.95
C VAL A 471 -26.78 -11.16 -23.51
N ILE A 472 -26.20 -10.45 -22.54
CA ILE A 472 -26.41 -10.70 -21.12
C ILE A 472 -27.47 -9.73 -20.58
N PRO A 473 -28.60 -10.21 -20.05
CA PRO A 473 -29.61 -9.33 -19.45
C PRO A 473 -29.14 -8.80 -18.09
N VAL A 474 -29.27 -7.49 -17.87
CA VAL A 474 -29.02 -6.82 -16.59
C VAL A 474 -30.25 -6.03 -16.14
N ASP A 475 -30.42 -5.84 -14.82
CA ASP A 475 -31.55 -5.08 -14.27
C ASP A 475 -31.21 -3.58 -14.29
N ALA A 476 -32.02 -2.80 -15.01
CA ALA A 476 -31.86 -1.35 -15.13
C ALA A 476 -31.98 -0.61 -13.77
N ASN A 477 -32.66 -1.21 -12.79
CA ASN A 477 -32.89 -0.61 -11.48
C ASN A 477 -31.87 -1.00 -10.41
N ALA A 478 -30.88 -1.84 -10.75
CA ALA A 478 -29.86 -2.32 -9.83
C ALA A 478 -28.45 -2.01 -10.35
N GLN A 479 -27.48 -1.95 -9.44
CA GLN A 479 -26.07 -1.86 -9.84
C GLN A 479 -25.67 -3.09 -10.67
N THR A 480 -24.81 -2.86 -11.65
CA THR A 480 -24.26 -3.92 -12.49
C THR A 480 -22.83 -4.22 -12.05
N HIS A 481 -22.63 -5.42 -11.49
CA HIS A 481 -21.34 -5.95 -11.09
C HIS A 481 -20.87 -7.01 -12.09
N ILE A 482 -19.68 -6.81 -12.66
CA ILE A 482 -19.07 -7.69 -13.64
C ILE A 482 -17.79 -8.23 -13.01
N LEU A 483 -17.73 -9.55 -12.80
CA LEU A 483 -16.53 -10.22 -12.30
C LEU A 483 -15.73 -10.77 -13.46
N LEU A 484 -14.49 -10.32 -13.59
CA LEU A 484 -13.52 -10.79 -14.54
C LEU A 484 -12.55 -11.78 -13.89
N GLN A 485 -11.96 -12.66 -14.71
CA GLN A 485 -10.85 -13.51 -14.32
C GLN A 485 -9.77 -13.39 -15.37
N ALA A 486 -8.57 -13.04 -14.92
CA ALA A 486 -7.40 -12.95 -15.74
C ALA A 486 -6.21 -13.61 -15.05
N GLY A 487 -5.21 -13.98 -15.85
CA GLY A 487 -4.01 -14.63 -15.36
C GLY A 487 -3.00 -14.87 -16.47
N ASP A 488 -1.78 -15.12 -16.05
CA ASP A 488 -0.73 -15.75 -16.82
C ASP A 488 0.07 -16.68 -15.86
N ILE A 489 1.13 -17.31 -16.35
CA ILE A 489 1.92 -18.28 -15.55
C ILE A 489 3.04 -17.63 -14.73
N HIS A 490 3.28 -16.32 -14.89
CA HIS A 490 4.44 -15.61 -14.39
C HIS A 490 4.12 -14.45 -13.43
N SER A 491 2.90 -13.94 -13.48
CA SER A 491 2.45 -12.75 -12.78
C SER A 491 1.40 -13.12 -11.74
N PRO A 492 1.52 -12.60 -10.50
CA PRO A 492 0.44 -12.74 -9.54
C PRO A 492 -0.78 -11.91 -10.00
N PRO A 493 -2.02 -12.36 -9.73
CA PRO A 493 -3.23 -11.65 -10.18
C PRO A 493 -3.35 -10.20 -9.69
N SER A 494 -2.67 -9.84 -8.59
CA SER A 494 -2.62 -8.48 -8.02
C SER A 494 -1.85 -7.47 -8.86
N ASP A 495 -1.01 -7.95 -9.78
CA ASP A 495 -0.19 -7.11 -10.65
C ASP A 495 -0.79 -6.90 -12.03
N LEU A 496 -1.89 -7.61 -12.33
CA LEU A 496 -2.66 -7.40 -13.54
C LEU A 496 -3.43 -6.09 -13.51
N VAL A 497 -3.40 -5.37 -14.63
CA VAL A 497 -4.13 -4.12 -14.82
C VAL A 497 -5.27 -4.34 -15.79
N TYR A 498 -6.51 -4.14 -15.32
CA TYR A 498 -7.73 -4.27 -16.09
C TYR A 498 -8.08 -2.92 -16.72
N PHE A 499 -8.31 -2.96 -18.03
CA PHE A 499 -8.83 -1.86 -18.84
C PHE A 499 -10.26 -2.21 -19.18
N VAL A 500 -11.21 -1.34 -18.83
CA VAL A 500 -12.63 -1.56 -19.09
C VAL A 500 -13.31 -0.32 -19.62
N ARG A 501 -14.30 -0.52 -20.48
CA ARG A 501 -15.11 0.55 -21.04
C ARG A 501 -16.51 0.06 -21.33
N MET A 502 -17.52 0.86 -21.02
CA MET A 502 -18.89 0.67 -21.49
C MET A 502 -19.30 1.77 -22.45
N GLU A 503 -19.52 1.43 -23.72
CA GLU A 503 -19.93 2.40 -24.73
C GLU A 503 -21.25 3.08 -24.35
N GLY A 504 -21.28 4.42 -24.50
CA GLY A 504 -22.43 5.24 -24.10
C GLY A 504 -22.48 5.58 -22.60
N VAL A 505 -21.59 5.03 -21.78
CA VAL A 505 -21.47 5.32 -20.33
C VAL A 505 -20.10 5.92 -20.00
N ASP A 506 -19.04 5.26 -20.43
CA ASP A 506 -17.67 5.71 -20.20
C ASP A 506 -17.18 6.58 -21.37
N ALA A 507 -16.58 7.74 -21.04
CA ALA A 507 -15.98 8.62 -22.03
C ALA A 507 -14.74 7.96 -22.68
N ASP A 508 -13.90 7.32 -21.85
CA ASP A 508 -12.68 6.63 -22.25
C ASP A 508 -12.46 5.36 -21.40
N TRP A 509 -11.42 4.59 -21.71
CA TRP A 509 -11.02 3.41 -20.96
C TRP A 509 -10.70 3.74 -19.50
N ARG A 510 -11.31 2.99 -18.58
CA ARG A 510 -10.99 3.02 -17.16
C ARG A 510 -9.98 1.93 -16.84
N GLN A 511 -8.96 2.29 -16.07
CA GLN A 511 -7.92 1.37 -15.62
C GLN A 511 -8.03 1.08 -14.12
N GLY A 512 -7.75 -0.16 -13.71
CA GLY A 512 -7.71 -0.55 -12.31
C GLY A 512 -7.18 -1.96 -12.08
N ARG A 513 -6.83 -2.30 -10.84
CA ARG A 513 -6.32 -3.63 -10.47
C ARG A 513 -7.40 -4.58 -9.94
N SER A 514 -8.65 -4.10 -9.84
CA SER A 514 -9.75 -4.93 -9.33
C SER A 514 -10.38 -5.74 -10.47
N PRO A 515 -10.56 -7.06 -10.31
CA PRO A 515 -11.33 -7.87 -11.25
C PRO A 515 -12.85 -7.62 -11.17
N LEU A 516 -13.33 -6.94 -10.12
CA LEU A 516 -14.73 -6.63 -9.92
C LEU A 516 -15.05 -5.22 -10.41
N ILE A 517 -15.75 -5.15 -11.54
CA ILE A 517 -16.12 -3.89 -12.19
C ILE A 517 -17.56 -3.56 -11.84
N SER A 518 -17.80 -2.34 -11.37
CA SER A 518 -19.14 -1.90 -10.98
C SER A 518 -19.60 -0.70 -11.80
N TYR A 519 -20.84 -0.75 -12.26
CA TYR A 519 -21.56 0.36 -12.88
C TYR A 519 -22.80 0.70 -12.05
N PRO A 520 -23.17 1.99 -11.96
CA PRO A 520 -24.44 2.40 -11.39
C PRO A 520 -25.62 1.82 -12.21
N PRO A 521 -26.85 1.90 -11.70
CA PRO A 521 -28.05 1.49 -12.45
C PRO A 521 -28.08 2.11 -13.85
N LEU A 522 -28.22 1.26 -14.87
CA LEU A 522 -28.14 1.63 -16.28
C LEU A 522 -29.53 1.98 -16.81
N GLN A 523 -29.62 2.99 -17.68
CA GLN A 523 -30.88 3.26 -18.39
C GLN A 523 -31.27 2.06 -19.26
N PRO A 524 -32.56 1.75 -19.45
CA PRO A 524 -32.99 0.65 -20.31
C PRO A 524 -32.42 0.79 -21.74
N GLY A 525 -31.74 -0.23 -22.23
CA GLY A 525 -31.01 -0.18 -23.50
C GLY A 525 -29.97 -1.28 -23.66
N ASP A 526 -29.31 -1.30 -24.82
CA ASP A 526 -28.19 -2.19 -25.11
C ASP A 526 -26.87 -1.43 -24.99
N TYR A 527 -25.93 -2.01 -24.26
CA TYR A 527 -24.60 -1.44 -24.01
C TYR A 527 -23.52 -2.41 -24.45
N LEU A 528 -22.45 -1.88 -25.06
CA LEU A 528 -21.27 -2.67 -25.40
C LEU A 528 -20.24 -2.53 -24.28
N PHE A 529 -20.03 -3.61 -23.53
CA PHE A 529 -18.98 -3.70 -22.52
C PHE A 529 -17.73 -4.30 -23.15
N GLN A 530 -16.62 -3.58 -23.03
CA GLN A 530 -15.31 -3.98 -23.51
C GLN A 530 -14.35 -4.09 -22.33
N ALA A 531 -13.51 -5.12 -22.35
CA ALA A 531 -12.49 -5.33 -21.33
C ALA A 531 -11.22 -5.92 -21.95
N GLN A 532 -10.08 -5.51 -21.39
CA GLN A 532 -8.76 -6.03 -21.70
C GLN A 532 -7.95 -6.09 -20.40
N VAL A 533 -6.97 -6.98 -20.30
CA VAL A 533 -6.07 -7.02 -19.15
C VAL A 533 -4.63 -6.97 -19.62
N ARG A 534 -3.77 -6.32 -18.84
CA ARG A 534 -2.35 -6.16 -19.10
C ARG A 534 -1.54 -6.81 -17.99
N ASP A 535 -0.46 -7.50 -18.36
CA ASP A 535 0.56 -8.01 -17.42
C ASP A 535 1.66 -6.96 -17.15
N PRO A 536 2.52 -7.12 -16.13
CA PRO A 536 3.64 -6.19 -15.88
C PRO A 536 4.64 -6.05 -17.03
N SER A 537 4.73 -7.04 -17.94
CA SER A 537 5.58 -6.97 -19.15
C SER A 537 4.97 -6.16 -20.28
N MET A 538 3.82 -5.50 -20.02
CA MET A 538 3.06 -4.67 -20.96
C MET A 538 2.43 -5.49 -22.11
N ASN A 539 2.13 -6.77 -21.88
CA ASN A 539 1.36 -7.58 -22.83
C ASN A 539 -0.12 -7.47 -22.50
N TYR A 540 -0.93 -7.28 -23.55
CA TYR A 540 -2.37 -7.16 -23.41
C TYR A 540 -3.06 -8.44 -23.89
N SER A 541 -4.09 -8.87 -23.15
CA SER A 541 -4.99 -9.92 -23.60
C SER A 541 -5.69 -9.54 -24.89
N ARG A 542 -6.31 -10.52 -25.56
CA ARG A 542 -7.28 -10.19 -26.61
C ARG A 542 -8.44 -9.38 -25.99
N PRO A 543 -8.91 -8.31 -26.65
CA PRO A 543 -10.02 -7.52 -26.14
C PRO A 543 -11.29 -8.38 -26.13
N MET A 544 -11.94 -8.44 -24.97
CA MET A 544 -13.24 -9.06 -24.78
C MET A 544 -14.33 -8.02 -25.02
N THR A 545 -15.36 -8.39 -25.76
CA THR A 545 -16.52 -7.52 -26.03
C THR A 545 -17.81 -8.29 -25.80
N VAL A 546 -18.73 -7.72 -25.02
CA VAL A 546 -20.00 -8.36 -24.63
C VAL A 546 -21.13 -7.33 -24.64
N THR A 547 -22.29 -7.71 -25.16
CA THR A 547 -23.49 -6.85 -25.12
C THR A 547 -24.25 -7.08 -23.82
N LEU A 548 -24.45 -6.02 -23.02
CA LEU A 548 -25.32 -6.02 -21.85
C LEU A 548 -26.66 -5.37 -22.23
N ARG A 549 -27.77 -6.05 -21.94
CA ARG A 549 -29.12 -5.56 -22.21
C ARG A 549 -29.81 -5.20 -20.90
N ALA A 550 -29.85 -3.90 -20.59
CA ALA A 550 -30.53 -3.38 -19.42
C ALA A 550 -32.05 -3.39 -19.64
N ARG A 551 -32.77 -4.12 -18.78
CA ARG A 551 -34.25 -4.19 -18.80
C ARG A 551 -34.80 -3.81 -17.43
N GLU A 552 -35.96 -3.16 -17.42
CA GLU A 552 -36.73 -3.00 -16.19
C GLU A 552 -37.27 -4.37 -15.77
N SER A 553 -36.89 -4.81 -14.56
CA SER A 553 -37.48 -6.01 -13.96
C SER A 553 -38.73 -5.61 -13.16
N LEU A 554 -39.90 -6.08 -13.62
CA LEU A 554 -41.13 -6.06 -12.83
C LEU A 554 -41.02 -7.22 -11.84
N ALA A 555 -40.54 -6.95 -10.62
CA ALA A 555 -40.58 -7.94 -9.55
C ALA A 555 -42.05 -8.35 -9.28
N TYR A 556 -42.34 -9.64 -9.16
CA TYR A 556 -43.65 -10.16 -8.73
C TYR A 556 -43.45 -11.02 -7.48
N VAL A 557 -44.34 -10.90 -6.49
CA VAL A 557 -44.35 -11.71 -5.28
C VAL A 557 -45.35 -12.85 -5.45
N ALA A 558 -44.91 -14.09 -5.24
CA ALA A 558 -45.80 -15.25 -5.25
C ALA A 558 -46.50 -15.40 -3.89
N ILE A 559 -47.83 -15.26 -3.86
CA ILE A 559 -48.63 -15.43 -2.65
C ILE A 559 -49.32 -16.80 -2.71
N PRO A 560 -49.13 -17.70 -1.71
CA PRO A 560 -49.80 -19.00 -1.66
C PRO A 560 -51.32 -18.83 -1.77
N GLY A 561 -51.93 -19.50 -2.76
CA GLY A 561 -53.38 -19.45 -3.01
C GLY A 561 -53.89 -18.28 -3.87
N MET A 562 -53.09 -17.24 -4.15
CA MET A 562 -53.50 -16.07 -4.97
C MET A 562 -52.67 -15.83 -6.23
N GLY A 563 -51.58 -16.57 -6.44
CA GLY A 563 -50.74 -16.45 -7.65
C GLY A 563 -49.66 -15.35 -7.54
N ARG A 564 -49.11 -14.94 -8.69
CA ARG A 564 -48.05 -13.91 -8.79
C ARG A 564 -48.68 -12.52 -8.79
N VAL A 565 -48.32 -11.67 -7.82
CA VAL A 565 -48.92 -10.34 -7.62
C VAL A 565 -47.82 -9.27 -7.53
N HIS A 566 -48.07 -8.08 -8.08
CA HIS A 566 -47.11 -6.97 -8.06
C HIS A 566 -46.79 -6.51 -6.62
N PRO A 567 -45.52 -6.20 -6.25
CA PRO A 567 -45.09 -5.90 -4.89
C PRO A 567 -45.86 -4.73 -4.27
N GLY A 568 -46.20 -3.71 -5.04
CA GLY A 568 -47.04 -2.61 -4.54
C GLY A 568 -48.43 -3.07 -4.08
N LEU A 569 -49.05 -4.03 -4.78
CA LEU A 569 -50.34 -4.62 -4.40
C LEU A 569 -50.20 -5.62 -3.25
N ALA A 570 -49.11 -6.41 -3.21
CA ALA A 570 -48.82 -7.32 -2.11
C ALA A 570 -48.58 -6.56 -0.80
N VAL A 571 -47.79 -5.47 -0.85
CA VAL A 571 -47.55 -4.59 0.30
C VAL A 571 -48.83 -3.90 0.73
N MET A 572 -49.67 -3.42 -0.19
CA MET A 572 -50.98 -2.86 0.17
C MET A 572 -51.90 -3.89 0.83
N SER A 573 -51.90 -5.14 0.35
CA SER A 573 -52.77 -6.20 0.88
C SER A 573 -52.32 -6.65 2.26
N VAL A 574 -51.01 -6.84 2.44
CA VAL A 574 -50.40 -7.10 3.76
C VAL A 574 -50.59 -5.89 4.66
N ALA A 575 -50.37 -4.65 4.19
CA ALA A 575 -50.59 -3.45 4.99
C ALA A 575 -52.05 -3.31 5.42
N LEU A 576 -53.03 -3.62 4.57
CA LEU A 576 -54.46 -3.64 4.92
C LEU A 576 -54.80 -4.74 5.92
N LEU A 577 -54.27 -5.95 5.74
CA LEU A 577 -54.47 -7.05 6.69
C LEU A 577 -53.80 -6.75 8.04
N THR A 578 -52.61 -6.16 8.00
CA THR A 578 -51.85 -5.73 9.18
C THR A 578 -52.48 -4.51 9.82
N LEU A 579 -53.10 -3.59 9.07
CA LEU A 579 -53.89 -2.47 9.59
C LEU A 579 -55.19 -2.97 10.22
N CYS A 580 -55.84 -3.99 9.68
CA CYS A 580 -57.03 -4.59 10.29
C CYS A 580 -56.66 -5.37 11.57
N ILE A 581 -55.59 -6.18 11.54
CA ILE A 581 -55.08 -6.90 12.70
C ILE A 581 -54.50 -5.93 13.74
N ALA A 582 -53.83 -4.85 13.32
CA ALA A 582 -53.34 -3.80 14.20
C ALA A 582 -54.46 -2.89 14.69
N ALA A 583 -55.55 -2.65 13.95
CA ALA A 583 -56.67 -1.87 14.46
C ALA A 583 -57.47 -2.66 15.50
N VAL A 584 -57.75 -3.94 15.25
CA VAL A 584 -58.42 -4.85 16.20
C VAL A 584 -57.49 -5.18 17.37
N GLY A 585 -56.20 -5.40 17.09
CA GLY A 585 -55.15 -5.66 18.05
C GLY A 585 -54.81 -4.45 18.91
N TYR A 586 -54.66 -3.25 18.36
CA TYR A 586 -54.40 -2.01 19.09
C TYR A 586 -55.61 -1.58 19.92
N ALA A 587 -56.84 -1.74 19.40
CA ALA A 587 -58.05 -1.50 20.20
C ALA A 587 -58.14 -2.48 21.39
N SER A 588 -57.83 -3.75 21.17
CA SER A 588 -57.88 -4.78 22.23
C SER A 588 -56.70 -4.71 23.20
N TRP A 589 -55.50 -4.40 22.71
CA TRP A 589 -54.23 -4.25 23.46
C TRP A 589 -54.22 -2.96 24.29
N THR A 590 -54.72 -1.84 23.76
CA THR A 590 -54.83 -0.61 24.55
C THR A 590 -55.87 -0.71 25.65
N ILE A 591 -56.97 -1.44 25.43
CA ILE A 591 -57.98 -1.73 26.46
C ILE A 591 -57.44 -2.74 27.48
N ALA A 592 -56.77 -3.81 27.03
CA ALA A 592 -56.21 -4.85 27.89
C ALA A 592 -54.99 -4.36 28.70
N LEU A 593 -54.02 -3.62 28.14
CA LEU A 593 -52.89 -3.07 28.91
C LEU A 593 -53.30 -1.97 29.87
N ARG A 594 -54.24 -1.09 29.50
CA ARG A 594 -54.76 -0.09 30.44
C ARG A 594 -55.48 -0.74 31.61
N TRP A 595 -56.05 -1.94 31.43
CA TRP A 595 -56.70 -2.70 32.50
C TRP A 595 -55.71 -3.57 33.29
N HIS A 596 -54.75 -4.22 32.62
CA HIS A 596 -53.76 -5.12 33.22
C HIS A 596 -52.64 -4.37 33.96
N MET A 597 -52.12 -3.25 33.42
CA MET A 597 -51.16 -2.40 34.15
C MET A 597 -51.80 -1.76 35.39
N ARG A 598 -53.09 -1.43 35.35
CA ARG A 598 -53.84 -0.87 36.51
C ARG A 598 -54.10 -1.92 37.60
N GLN A 599 -54.12 -3.22 37.28
CA GLN A 599 -54.29 -4.31 38.24
C GLN A 599 -52.93 -4.86 38.73
N GLN A 600 -51.93 -5.08 37.86
CA GLN A 600 -50.58 -5.51 38.27
C GLN A 600 -49.85 -4.48 39.14
N ALA A 601 -50.06 -3.17 38.91
CA ALA A 601 -49.51 -2.14 39.79
C ALA A 601 -50.09 -2.19 41.23
N ARG A 602 -51.28 -2.78 41.43
CA ARG A 602 -51.89 -3.00 42.77
C ARG A 602 -51.23 -4.16 43.52
N GLU A 603 -50.81 -5.21 42.80
CA GLU A 603 -50.25 -6.42 43.41
C GLU A 603 -48.72 -6.34 43.60
N GLN A 604 -48.00 -5.63 42.71
CA GLN A 604 -46.53 -5.61 42.71
C GLN A 604 -45.87 -4.31 43.19
N ARG A 605 -46.63 -3.28 43.59
CA ARG A 605 -46.10 -1.95 44.02
C ARG A 605 -45.09 -1.36 43.01
N PHE A 606 -45.50 -1.31 41.73
CA PHE A 606 -44.65 -0.85 40.63
C PHE A 606 -44.30 0.65 40.73
N ASN A 607 -43.01 0.99 40.64
CA ASN A 607 -42.54 2.38 40.59
C ASN A 607 -41.94 2.68 39.19
N PRO A 608 -42.57 3.55 38.38
CA PRO A 608 -42.14 3.83 37.00
C PRO A 608 -40.91 4.76 36.93
N TYR A 609 -40.45 5.32 38.04
CA TYR A 609 -39.22 6.12 38.08
C TYR A 609 -37.99 5.19 38.06
N ILE A 610 -37.43 4.95 36.88
CA ILE A 610 -36.14 4.26 36.70
C ILE A 610 -35.00 5.23 37.02
N VAL A 611 -34.09 4.83 37.91
CA VAL A 611 -32.95 5.66 38.32
C VAL A 611 -31.74 5.37 37.45
N GLY A 612 -31.13 6.43 36.92
CA GLY A 612 -29.75 6.40 36.41
C GLY A 612 -29.58 6.19 34.90
N SER A 613 -30.63 5.83 34.16
CA SER A 613 -30.56 5.66 32.70
C SER A 613 -30.67 7.01 31.98
N PRO A 614 -29.85 7.30 30.95
CA PRO A 614 -30.03 8.47 30.10
C PRO A 614 -31.43 8.45 29.49
N ILE A 615 -32.10 9.60 29.51
CA ILE A 615 -33.36 9.76 28.81
C ILE A 615 -33.07 9.75 27.30
N ARG A 616 -33.36 8.63 26.63
CA ARG A 616 -33.11 8.43 25.19
C ARG A 616 -34.34 8.73 24.30
N THR A 617 -35.53 8.85 24.89
CA THR A 617 -36.78 9.12 24.16
C THR A 617 -37.07 10.62 24.05
N ARG A 618 -37.49 11.07 22.85
CA ARG A 618 -37.87 12.47 22.56
C ARG A 618 -38.90 13.03 23.54
N ASP A 619 -39.79 12.17 24.05
CA ASP A 619 -40.89 12.56 24.94
C ASP A 619 -40.46 12.97 26.35
N MET A 620 -39.20 12.77 26.72
CA MET A 620 -38.69 13.07 28.05
C MET A 620 -37.53 14.11 28.04
N PHE A 621 -37.30 14.78 26.90
CA PHE A 621 -36.41 15.94 26.79
C PHE A 621 -37.15 17.23 27.18
N PHE A 622 -37.28 17.46 28.49
CA PHE A 622 -38.10 18.57 29.00
C PHE A 622 -37.37 19.92 28.89
N GLY A 623 -37.93 20.87 28.15
CA GLY A 623 -37.60 22.31 28.26
C GLY A 623 -36.30 22.80 27.62
N ARG A 624 -35.43 21.89 27.19
CA ARG A 624 -34.05 22.22 26.78
C ARG A 624 -33.86 22.38 25.26
N GLU A 625 -34.95 22.51 24.52
CA GLU A 625 -34.94 22.70 23.06
C GLU A 625 -34.23 23.99 22.65
N GLN A 626 -34.41 25.08 23.42
CA GLN A 626 -33.71 26.33 23.14
C GLN A 626 -32.21 26.19 23.36
N LEU A 627 -31.79 25.58 24.48
CA LEU A 627 -30.38 25.32 24.76
C LEU A 627 -29.73 24.44 23.68
N LEU A 628 -30.44 23.41 23.21
CA LEU A 628 -29.97 22.55 22.12
C LEU A 628 -29.81 23.33 20.80
N ARG A 629 -30.73 24.26 20.49
CA ARG A 629 -30.59 25.16 19.33
C ARG A 629 -29.35 26.05 19.45
N ASP A 630 -29.13 26.65 20.62
CA ASP A 630 -28.00 27.54 20.86
C ASP A 630 -26.65 26.80 20.77
N LEU A 631 -26.59 25.57 21.31
CA LEU A 631 -25.43 24.68 21.18
C LEU A 631 -25.10 24.40 19.70
N LYS A 632 -26.09 23.97 18.91
CA LYS A 632 -25.88 23.69 17.48
C LYS A 632 -25.35 24.90 16.71
N ALA A 633 -25.83 26.11 17.02
CA ALA A 633 -25.41 27.34 16.34
C ALA A 633 -23.93 27.70 16.63
N SER A 634 -23.40 27.34 17.79
CA SER A 634 -22.04 27.73 18.21
C SER A 634 -20.96 26.66 17.92
N LEU A 635 -21.34 25.39 17.70
CA LEU A 635 -20.41 24.27 17.47
C LEU A 635 -19.60 24.37 16.16
N ALA A 636 -20.01 25.22 15.23
CA ALA A 636 -19.25 25.50 14.02
C ALA A 636 -17.86 26.12 14.31
N HIS A 637 -17.72 26.85 15.42
CA HIS A 637 -16.51 27.64 15.69
C HIS A 637 -15.88 27.37 17.07
N ASN A 638 -16.60 26.70 17.98
CA ASN A 638 -16.16 26.56 19.36
C ASN A 638 -16.24 25.11 19.85
N SER A 639 -15.27 24.75 20.70
CA SER A 639 -15.42 23.61 21.61
C SER A 639 -16.16 24.06 22.87
N MET A 640 -16.97 23.20 23.48
CA MET A 640 -17.86 23.58 24.58
C MET A 640 -17.70 22.70 25.81
N MET A 641 -17.93 23.29 26.97
CA MET A 641 -17.97 22.59 28.24
C MET A 641 -19.35 22.73 28.86
N LEU A 642 -20.04 21.60 29.01
CA LEU A 642 -21.32 21.52 29.69
C LEU A 642 -21.09 21.34 31.19
N TYR A 643 -21.46 22.35 31.98
CA TYR A 643 -21.38 22.29 33.44
C TYR A 643 -22.74 22.62 34.08
N GLY A 644 -22.89 22.30 35.37
CA GLY A 644 -24.17 22.38 36.08
C GLY A 644 -24.72 21.00 36.47
N GLU A 645 -26.05 20.88 36.57
CA GLU A 645 -26.74 19.78 37.25
C GLU A 645 -26.45 18.35 36.74
N ARG A 646 -26.47 17.36 37.67
CA ARG A 646 -25.99 15.97 37.43
C ARG A 646 -26.96 15.11 36.58
N ARG A 647 -26.37 14.40 35.60
CA ARG A 647 -26.87 13.32 34.70
C ARG A 647 -28.13 13.55 33.86
N ILE A 648 -29.19 14.18 34.39
CA ILE A 648 -30.44 14.39 33.64
C ILE A 648 -30.43 15.78 33.01
N GLY A 649 -29.66 15.88 31.94
CA GLY A 649 -29.50 17.10 31.17
C GLY A 649 -28.32 16.98 30.21
N LYS A 650 -27.11 16.78 30.74
CA LYS A 650 -25.87 16.81 29.94
C LYS A 650 -25.72 15.58 29.03
N THR A 651 -25.76 14.37 29.58
CA THR A 651 -25.73 13.12 28.79
C THR A 651 -26.86 13.08 27.76
N SER A 652 -28.09 13.44 28.17
CA SER A 652 -29.22 13.55 27.24
C SER A 652 -28.99 14.60 26.15
N LEU A 653 -28.38 15.75 26.45
CA LEU A 653 -27.99 16.75 25.46
C LEU A 653 -26.95 16.21 24.47
N LEU A 654 -25.96 15.45 24.93
CA LEU A 654 -24.98 14.79 24.05
C LEU A 654 -25.66 13.80 23.10
N TYR A 655 -26.58 12.95 23.57
CA TYR A 655 -27.35 12.06 22.69
C TYR A 655 -28.24 12.81 21.69
N ARG A 656 -28.83 13.95 22.08
CA ARG A 656 -29.58 14.80 21.14
C ARG A 656 -28.67 15.40 20.07
N LEU A 657 -27.48 15.88 20.45
CA LEU A 657 -26.49 16.37 19.51
C LEU A 657 -26.02 15.27 18.55
N LEU A 658 -25.78 14.06 19.04
CA LEU A 658 -25.43 12.89 18.23
C LEU A 658 -26.51 12.61 17.15
N GLU A 659 -27.79 12.71 17.51
CA GLU A 659 -28.91 12.45 16.59
C GLU A 659 -29.15 13.59 15.57
N GLU A 660 -28.93 14.84 15.97
CA GLU A 660 -29.33 16.02 15.19
C GLU A 660 -28.20 16.66 14.38
N LEU A 661 -26.95 16.62 14.84
CA LEU A 661 -25.81 17.21 14.12
C LEU A 661 -25.63 16.67 12.70
N PRO A 662 -25.76 15.35 12.42
CA PRO A 662 -25.60 14.84 11.05
C PRO A 662 -26.69 15.35 10.09
N ARG A 663 -27.84 15.77 10.64
CA ARG A 663 -29.00 16.27 9.89
C ARG A 663 -29.02 17.80 9.79
N LEU A 664 -28.05 18.48 10.39
CA LEU A 664 -27.98 19.94 10.39
C LEU A 664 -27.45 20.42 9.04
N GLU A 665 -28.28 21.16 8.30
CA GLU A 665 -27.88 21.83 7.06
C GLU A 665 -27.14 23.14 7.39
N ASP A 666 -25.80 23.07 7.45
CA ASP A 666 -24.94 24.25 7.57
C ASP A 666 -24.25 24.53 6.23
N LYS A 667 -24.00 25.80 5.90
CA LYS A 667 -23.39 26.19 4.61
C LYS A 667 -21.88 26.01 4.57
N LYS A 668 -21.22 25.98 5.72
CA LYS A 668 -19.75 25.95 5.87
C LYS A 668 -19.24 24.59 6.31
N PHE A 669 -20.01 23.86 7.13
CA PHE A 669 -19.57 22.58 7.67
C PHE A 669 -20.58 21.44 7.50
N ARG A 670 -20.07 20.23 7.27
CA ARG A 670 -20.81 18.98 7.48
C ARG A 670 -20.34 18.36 8.79
N PHE A 671 -21.26 18.14 9.72
CA PHE A 671 -20.93 17.66 11.07
C PHE A 671 -20.86 16.13 11.15
N PHE A 672 -19.82 15.64 11.83
CA PHE A 672 -19.59 14.23 12.14
C PHE A 672 -19.45 14.08 13.66
N PRO A 673 -20.56 13.86 14.39
CA PRO A 673 -20.51 13.68 15.85
C PRO A 673 -19.94 12.31 16.22
N VAL A 674 -19.12 12.28 17.27
CA VAL A 674 -18.50 11.06 17.81
C VAL A 674 -18.79 11.00 19.29
N TYR A 675 -19.59 10.04 19.73
CA TYR A 675 -19.89 9.87 21.15
C TYR A 675 -18.86 8.96 21.81
N VAL A 676 -18.26 9.43 22.92
CA VAL A 676 -17.30 8.64 23.71
C VAL A 676 -17.62 8.79 25.19
N ASP A 677 -17.78 7.66 25.87
CA ASP A 677 -17.95 7.58 27.31
C ASP A 677 -16.59 7.32 27.97
N LEU A 678 -16.13 8.24 28.83
CA LEU A 678 -14.83 8.16 29.49
C LEU A 678 -14.89 7.50 30.87
N GLU A 679 -16.04 6.95 31.29
CA GLU A 679 -16.17 6.23 32.55
C GLU A 679 -15.26 4.99 32.56
N GLY A 680 -14.25 4.98 33.44
CA GLY A 680 -13.34 3.85 33.59
C GLY A 680 -12.26 3.71 32.50
N THR A 681 -12.14 4.68 31.58
CA THR A 681 -11.09 4.68 30.55
C THR A 681 -9.71 4.90 31.19
N PRO A 682 -8.76 3.95 31.07
CA PRO A 682 -7.40 4.15 31.53
C PRO A 682 -6.66 5.13 30.60
N GLU A 683 -5.66 5.84 31.13
CA GLU A 683 -4.92 6.89 30.41
C GLU A 683 -4.33 6.41 29.08
N ASP A 684 -3.74 5.21 29.07
CA ASP A 684 -3.06 4.62 27.93
C ASP A 684 -4.01 4.26 26.79
N ALA A 685 -5.28 3.96 27.08
CA ALA A 685 -6.30 3.70 26.07
C ALA A 685 -7.04 4.96 25.58
N PHE A 686 -6.80 6.14 26.16
CA PHE A 686 -7.59 7.34 25.91
C PHE A 686 -7.63 7.74 24.42
N PHE A 687 -6.46 7.86 23.77
CA PHE A 687 -6.40 8.25 22.36
C PHE A 687 -6.91 7.16 21.42
N HIS A 688 -6.73 5.89 21.80
CA HIS A 688 -7.23 4.74 21.07
C HIS A 688 -8.77 4.76 21.04
N GLN A 689 -9.41 4.91 22.20
CA GLN A 689 -10.86 4.91 22.34
C GLN A 689 -11.53 6.09 21.59
N LEU A 690 -10.89 7.26 21.55
CA LEU A 690 -11.37 8.39 20.74
C LEU A 690 -11.38 8.06 19.24
N MET A 691 -10.35 7.38 18.76
CA MET A 691 -10.20 7.04 17.35
C MET A 691 -11.08 5.85 16.93
N GLU A 692 -11.24 4.86 17.80
CA GLU A 692 -12.20 3.77 17.61
C GLU A 692 -13.62 4.32 17.47
N GLY A 693 -14.06 5.17 18.42
CA GLY A 693 -15.38 5.79 18.34
C GLY A 693 -15.59 6.65 17.08
N LEU A 694 -14.52 7.32 16.59
CA LEU A 694 -14.57 8.07 15.33
C LEU A 694 -14.80 7.14 14.13
N LEU A 695 -14.08 6.01 14.06
CA LEU A 695 -14.25 5.07 12.96
C LEU A 695 -15.63 4.42 12.98
N ASP A 696 -16.11 4.00 14.15
CA ASP A 696 -17.45 3.41 14.29
C ASP A 696 -18.53 4.38 13.81
N SER A 697 -18.44 5.66 14.22
CA SER A 697 -19.36 6.71 13.76
C SER A 697 -19.29 6.92 12.24
N LEU A 698 -18.10 6.85 11.64
CA LEU A 698 -17.92 7.00 10.19
C LEU A 698 -18.43 5.78 9.40
N LEU A 699 -18.32 4.57 9.95
CA LEU A 699 -18.87 3.35 9.37
C LEU A 699 -20.40 3.35 9.39
N GLU A 700 -21.02 3.85 10.47
CA GLU A 700 -22.49 3.95 10.59
C GLU A 700 -23.10 5.03 9.69
N THR A 701 -22.36 6.11 9.39
CA THR A 701 -22.91 7.29 8.69
C THR A 701 -22.88 7.25 7.15
N LEU A 702 -22.55 6.11 6.53
CA LEU A 702 -22.62 5.88 5.06
C LEU A 702 -21.96 7.00 4.23
N VAL A 703 -20.71 7.32 4.56
CA VAL A 703 -19.74 7.71 3.52
C VAL A 703 -19.13 6.40 3.04
N ASP A 704 -18.92 6.19 1.73
CA ASP A 704 -18.19 5.02 1.17
C ASP A 704 -16.73 5.02 1.66
N PHE A 705 -16.53 4.88 2.96
CA PHE A 705 -15.24 4.69 3.58
C PHE A 705 -14.78 3.30 3.12
N PRO A 706 -13.60 3.19 2.51
CA PRO A 706 -13.16 1.92 1.94
C PRO A 706 -13.25 0.86 3.04
N ALA A 707 -13.97 -0.23 2.73
CA ALA A 707 -14.29 -1.32 3.63
C ALA A 707 -13.05 -1.81 4.40
N HIS A 708 -13.29 -2.52 5.51
CA HIS A 708 -12.34 -3.08 6.49
C HIS A 708 -10.89 -3.35 6.04
N GLU A 709 -10.64 -3.73 4.79
CA GLU A 709 -9.31 -3.89 4.17
C GLU A 709 -8.40 -2.64 4.19
N LYS A 710 -8.93 -1.40 4.26
CA LYS A 710 -8.08 -0.20 4.36
C LYS A 710 -7.83 0.30 5.79
N LEU A 711 -8.38 -0.35 6.81
CA LEU A 711 -8.04 -0.06 8.20
C LEU A 711 -6.59 -0.42 8.55
N GLN A 712 -5.96 -1.30 7.77
CA GLN A 712 -4.53 -1.65 7.88
C GLN A 712 -3.57 -0.46 7.67
N TYR A 713 -4.04 0.65 7.09
CA TYR A 713 -3.24 1.86 6.91
C TYR A 713 -3.25 2.79 8.13
N PHE A 714 -4.17 2.61 9.07
CA PHE A 714 -4.19 3.33 10.34
C PHE A 714 -3.45 2.52 11.40
N LEU A 715 -2.68 3.17 12.27
CA LEU A 715 -1.99 2.48 13.38
C LEU A 715 -2.97 2.07 14.49
N LEU A 716 -4.27 2.27 14.31
CA LEU A 716 -5.30 1.84 15.26
C LEU A 716 -5.37 0.32 15.43
N SER A 717 -4.81 -0.45 14.49
CA SER A 717 -4.64 -1.91 14.63
C SER A 717 -3.59 -2.30 15.69
N GLU A 718 -2.83 -1.34 16.20
CA GLU A 718 -1.97 -1.56 17.37
C GLU A 718 -2.82 -1.74 18.64
N GLN A 719 -2.31 -2.49 19.63
CA GLN A 719 -3.00 -2.68 20.91
C GLN A 719 -3.30 -1.32 21.59
N PRO A 720 -4.40 -1.18 22.36
CA PRO A 720 -4.80 0.10 22.97
C PRO A 720 -3.67 0.83 23.71
N ILE A 721 -2.79 0.07 24.37
CA ILE A 721 -1.68 0.56 25.20
C ILE A 721 -0.55 1.20 24.37
N THR A 722 -0.41 0.86 23.09
CA THR A 722 0.66 1.37 22.21
C THR A 722 0.23 2.57 21.35
N TYR A 723 -1.05 2.94 21.38
CA TYR A 723 -1.59 3.99 20.53
C TYR A 723 -1.48 5.38 21.18
N THR A 724 -0.56 6.20 20.65
CA THR A 724 -0.23 7.52 21.24
C THR A 724 -0.91 8.70 20.52
N ASP A 725 -0.78 9.90 21.10
CA ASP A 725 -1.22 11.16 20.49
C ASP A 725 -0.63 11.40 19.09
N ARG A 726 0.60 10.92 18.84
CA ARG A 726 1.26 11.02 17.52
C ARG A 726 0.53 10.17 16.48
N HIS A 727 0.11 8.97 16.86
CA HIS A 727 -0.65 8.06 16.00
C HIS A 727 -2.02 8.69 15.69
N MET A 728 -2.73 9.19 16.71
CA MET A 728 -3.99 9.90 16.54
C MET A 728 -3.88 11.08 15.56
N ARG A 729 -2.85 11.93 15.67
CA ARG A 729 -2.66 13.07 14.75
C ARG A 729 -2.41 12.62 13.31
N ARG A 730 -1.63 11.55 13.12
CA ARG A 730 -1.35 11.00 11.79
C ARG A 730 -2.64 10.50 11.14
N ASP A 731 -3.40 9.70 11.89
CA ASP A 731 -4.62 9.07 11.42
C ASP A 731 -5.74 10.11 11.21
N LEU A 732 -5.91 11.08 12.12
CA LEU A 732 -6.84 12.20 11.93
C LEU A 732 -6.54 13.01 10.67
N ARG A 733 -5.26 13.26 10.35
CA ARG A 733 -4.88 14.00 9.13
C ARG A 733 -5.32 13.25 7.88
N GLN A 734 -5.13 11.93 7.87
CA GLN A 734 -5.58 11.08 6.78
C GLN A 734 -7.11 11.04 6.69
N ILE A 735 -7.83 10.84 7.80
CA ILE A 735 -9.30 10.81 7.84
C ILE A 735 -9.89 12.14 7.35
N ILE A 736 -9.41 13.27 7.86
CA ILE A 736 -9.88 14.59 7.44
C ILE A 736 -9.56 14.84 5.95
N GLY A 737 -8.40 14.39 5.46
CA GLY A 737 -8.06 14.44 4.04
C GLY A 737 -9.04 13.67 3.15
N HIS A 738 -9.46 12.48 3.59
CA HIS A 738 -10.46 11.68 2.89
C HIS A 738 -11.86 12.32 2.94
N LEU A 739 -12.26 12.82 4.10
CA LEU A 739 -13.56 13.49 4.27
C LEU A 739 -13.64 14.78 3.43
N LYS A 740 -12.55 15.57 3.34
CA LYS A 740 -12.50 16.79 2.52
C LYS A 740 -12.74 16.52 1.03
N LYS A 741 -12.30 15.37 0.51
CA LYS A 741 -12.53 14.98 -0.89
C LYS A 741 -13.99 14.63 -1.19
N ARG A 742 -14.80 14.34 -0.16
CA ARG A 742 -16.13 13.70 -0.31
C ARG A 742 -17.28 14.44 0.38
N SER A 743 -16.98 15.39 1.25
CA SER A 743 -17.97 16.24 1.91
C SER A 743 -17.81 17.68 1.46
N GLN A 744 -18.86 18.20 0.81
CA GLN A 744 -19.13 19.62 0.73
C GLN A 744 -20.43 19.87 1.52
N PRO A 745 -20.43 20.77 2.52
CA PRO A 745 -19.34 21.64 2.99
C PRO A 745 -18.24 20.91 3.78
N ALA A 746 -17.21 21.63 4.23
CA ALA A 746 -16.02 21.07 4.88
C ALA A 746 -16.35 20.20 6.11
N PRO A 747 -15.62 19.09 6.36
CA PRO A 747 -15.94 18.20 7.47
C PRO A 747 -15.60 18.82 8.82
N ARG A 748 -16.51 18.69 9.78
CA ARG A 748 -16.35 19.11 11.17
C ARG A 748 -16.66 17.94 12.11
N ILE A 749 -15.61 17.32 12.65
CA ILE A 749 -15.69 16.24 13.63
C ILE A 749 -15.93 16.86 15.01
N ILE A 750 -16.95 16.39 15.73
CA ILE A 750 -17.28 16.87 17.07
C ILE A 750 -17.25 15.69 18.04
N PHE A 751 -16.23 15.65 18.91
CA PHE A 751 -16.16 14.66 20.00
C PHE A 751 -17.11 15.05 21.14
N LEU A 752 -18.15 14.25 21.35
CA LEU A 752 -19.12 14.35 22.42
C LEU A 752 -18.65 13.46 23.59
N LEU A 753 -17.88 14.04 24.51
CA LEU A 753 -17.27 13.32 25.63
C LEU A 753 -18.15 13.40 26.87
N ASP A 754 -18.70 12.26 27.30
CA ASP A 754 -19.33 12.15 28.62
C ASP A 754 -18.33 11.68 29.68
N GLU A 755 -18.65 11.96 30.94
CA GLU A 755 -17.79 11.64 32.09
C GLU A 755 -16.36 12.22 31.99
N ALA A 756 -16.23 13.41 31.38
CA ALA A 756 -14.96 14.11 31.19
C ALA A 756 -14.23 14.50 32.49
N ASP A 757 -14.82 14.24 33.66
CA ASP A 757 -14.13 14.31 34.95
C ASP A 757 -12.88 13.40 34.98
N THR A 758 -12.93 12.26 34.26
CA THR A 758 -11.81 11.33 34.11
C THR A 758 -10.55 12.02 33.59
N LEU A 759 -10.68 13.04 32.72
CA LEU A 759 -9.54 13.82 32.20
C LEU A 759 -8.76 14.52 33.30
N SER A 760 -9.42 14.90 34.41
CA SER A 760 -8.75 15.54 35.54
C SER A 760 -7.87 14.57 36.35
N SER A 761 -8.05 13.26 36.17
CA SER A 761 -7.23 12.22 36.78
C SER A 761 -5.97 11.88 35.97
N TYR A 762 -5.96 12.21 34.67
CA TYR A 762 -4.82 11.96 33.80
C TYR A 762 -3.67 12.95 34.06
N PRO A 763 -2.41 12.56 33.79
CA PRO A 763 -1.26 13.45 33.80
C PRO A 763 -1.45 14.71 32.94
N SER A 764 -0.82 15.81 33.35
CA SER A 764 -0.88 17.09 32.63
C SER A 764 -0.40 16.98 31.17
N LEU A 765 0.53 16.07 30.89
CA LEU A 765 1.04 15.82 29.53
C LEU A 765 -0.06 15.34 28.58
N THR A 766 -0.84 14.33 28.98
CA THR A 766 -1.93 13.74 28.19
C THR A 766 -3.03 14.78 27.93
N GLN A 767 -3.35 15.58 28.94
CA GLN A 767 -4.27 16.72 28.80
C GLN A 767 -3.74 17.78 27.81
N GLN A 768 -2.45 18.14 27.87
CA GLN A 768 -1.82 19.07 26.93
C GLN A 768 -1.78 18.53 25.49
N GLN A 769 -1.52 17.23 25.32
CA GLN A 769 -1.52 16.57 24.01
C GLN A 769 -2.91 16.62 23.38
N PHE A 770 -3.96 16.33 24.13
CA PHE A 770 -5.33 16.42 23.64
C PHE A 770 -5.73 17.88 23.33
N ARG A 771 -5.39 18.84 24.20
CA ARG A 771 -5.56 20.28 23.92
C ARG A 771 -4.91 20.68 22.60
N ARG A 772 -3.68 20.24 22.36
CA ARG A 772 -2.95 20.54 21.12
C ARG A 772 -3.67 19.97 19.90
N ILE A 773 -4.20 18.74 19.97
CA ILE A 773 -5.00 18.18 18.86
C ILE A 773 -6.20 19.09 18.52
N LEU A 774 -6.87 19.65 19.53
CA LEU A 774 -8.02 20.52 19.32
C LEU A 774 -7.66 21.96 18.87
N GLN A 775 -6.42 22.43 19.08
CA GLN A 775 -5.99 23.81 18.79
C GLN A 775 -5.04 23.97 17.59
N ASP A 776 -4.34 22.92 17.20
CA ASP A 776 -3.29 22.93 16.17
C ASP A 776 -3.94 22.93 14.76
N VAL A 777 -3.28 22.33 13.77
CA VAL A 777 -3.78 22.20 12.38
C VAL A 777 -5.21 21.63 12.23
N PHE A 778 -5.76 20.99 13.27
CA PHE A 778 -7.11 20.44 13.24
C PHE A 778 -8.19 21.38 13.80
N ALA A 779 -7.86 22.54 14.36
CA ALA A 779 -8.84 23.43 15.01
C ALA A 779 -10.04 23.80 14.12
N ARG A 780 -9.86 23.87 12.79
CA ARG A 780 -10.95 24.09 11.83
C ARG A 780 -11.83 22.86 11.58
N ASN A 781 -11.29 21.65 11.71
CA ASN A 781 -11.96 20.40 11.37
C ASN A 781 -12.37 19.56 12.58
N VAL A 782 -11.82 19.80 13.77
CA VAL A 782 -12.09 19.05 15.00
C VAL A 782 -12.51 20.01 16.12
N GLY A 783 -13.57 19.64 16.84
CA GLY A 783 -14.01 20.28 18.07
C GLY A 783 -14.48 19.24 19.09
N ALA A 784 -14.77 19.68 20.31
CA ALA A 784 -15.27 18.79 21.35
C ALA A 784 -16.36 19.46 22.20
N VAL A 785 -17.33 18.66 22.65
CA VAL A 785 -18.30 19.00 23.69
C VAL A 785 -18.05 18.05 24.85
N ILE A 786 -17.64 18.60 25.99
CA ILE A 786 -17.33 17.81 27.18
C ILE A 786 -18.41 17.97 28.24
N SER A 787 -18.69 16.90 28.97
CA SER A 787 -19.66 16.85 30.07
C SER A 787 -19.02 16.17 31.28
N GLY A 788 -19.10 16.79 32.45
CA GLY A 788 -18.58 16.25 33.71
C GLY A 788 -19.31 16.80 34.92
N VAL A 789 -19.31 16.05 36.03
CA VAL A 789 -19.94 16.38 37.32
C VAL A 789 -19.06 17.32 38.14
N TYR A 790 -17.75 17.12 38.12
CA TYR A 790 -16.75 17.84 38.90
C TYR A 790 -15.57 18.28 38.02
N ILE A 791 -15.87 18.83 36.84
CA ILE A 791 -14.82 19.39 35.98
C ILE A 791 -14.03 20.39 36.82
N SER A 792 -12.74 20.09 36.98
CA SER A 792 -11.92 20.72 38.00
C SER A 792 -11.82 22.22 37.76
N LYS A 793 -12.07 23.05 38.79
CA LYS A 793 -11.77 24.49 38.76
C LYS A 793 -10.28 24.80 38.56
N ALA A 794 -9.40 23.78 38.59
CA ALA A 794 -8.04 23.94 38.10
C ALA A 794 -8.03 24.45 36.65
N TRP A 795 -9.05 24.13 35.84
CA TRP A 795 -9.23 24.57 34.46
C TRP A 795 -9.29 26.09 34.30
N ASP A 796 -9.69 26.81 35.35
CA ASP A 796 -9.79 28.28 35.39
C ASP A 796 -8.45 28.94 35.74
N ARG A 797 -7.45 28.15 36.13
CA ARG A 797 -6.11 28.66 36.44
C ARG A 797 -5.30 28.83 35.17
N LEU A 798 -4.47 29.86 35.12
CA LEU A 798 -3.62 30.16 33.96
C LEU A 798 -2.69 28.98 33.61
N GLU A 799 -2.30 28.18 34.61
CA GLU A 799 -1.42 27.02 34.47
C GLU A 799 -2.14 25.78 33.92
N SER A 800 -3.46 25.81 33.76
CA SER A 800 -4.20 24.65 33.27
C SER A 800 -4.13 24.48 31.76
N PRO A 801 -3.98 23.22 31.29
CA PRO A 801 -4.11 22.91 29.87
C PRO A 801 -5.50 23.23 29.29
N TRP A 802 -6.51 23.56 30.09
CA TRP A 802 -7.85 23.87 29.59
C TRP A 802 -8.24 25.34 29.66
N TYR A 803 -7.35 26.20 30.16
CA TYR A 803 -7.62 27.63 30.30
C TYR A 803 -8.01 28.26 28.96
N ASN A 804 -9.20 28.89 28.91
CA ASN A 804 -9.83 29.48 27.72
C ASN A 804 -10.01 28.54 26.51
N MET A 805 -10.04 27.21 26.73
CA MET A 805 -10.20 26.25 25.65
C MET A 805 -11.66 26.04 25.24
N PHE A 806 -12.57 26.04 26.21
CA PHE A 806 -13.97 25.69 26.00
C PHE A 806 -14.89 26.88 26.28
N VAL A 807 -15.91 27.05 25.44
CA VAL A 807 -17.04 27.92 25.77
C VAL A 807 -17.87 27.23 26.83
N GLU A 808 -17.94 27.88 27.98
CA GLU A 808 -18.70 27.43 29.13
C GLU A 808 -20.21 27.58 28.89
N VAL A 809 -20.92 26.46 28.90
CA VAL A 809 -22.38 26.42 28.79
C VAL A 809 -22.98 25.85 30.06
N ASN A 810 -23.60 26.74 30.83
CA ASN A 810 -24.33 26.37 32.04
C ASN A 810 -25.65 25.69 31.65
N VAL A 811 -25.90 24.50 32.18
CA VAL A 811 -27.20 23.82 32.06
C VAL A 811 -28.05 24.21 33.27
N PRO A 812 -29.02 25.14 33.14
CA PRO A 812 -29.78 25.63 34.27
C PRO A 812 -30.70 24.53 34.84
N PRO A 813 -31.13 24.69 36.11
CA PRO A 813 -32.25 23.93 36.65
C PRO A 813 -33.48 24.09 35.76
N LEU A 814 -34.35 23.08 35.74
CA LEU A 814 -35.63 23.16 35.02
C LEU A 814 -36.45 24.32 35.58
N ASN A 815 -37.34 24.92 34.80
CA ASN A 815 -38.34 25.85 35.33
C ASN A 815 -39.55 25.09 35.93
N ARG A 816 -40.54 25.83 36.44
CA ARG A 816 -41.70 25.25 37.13
C ARG A 816 -42.49 24.29 36.24
N GLU A 817 -42.79 24.69 35.01
CA GLU A 817 -43.59 23.89 34.07
C GLU A 817 -42.84 22.63 33.65
N GLU A 818 -41.53 22.76 33.39
CA GLU A 818 -40.67 21.64 33.03
C GLU A 818 -40.50 20.63 34.17
N ALA A 819 -40.38 21.12 35.41
CA ALA A 819 -40.32 20.27 36.60
C ALA A 819 -41.64 19.54 36.84
N GLU A 820 -42.78 20.19 36.59
CA GLU A 820 -44.09 19.57 36.64
C GLU A 820 -44.23 18.45 35.59
N MET A 821 -43.79 18.70 34.35
CA MET A 821 -43.77 17.67 33.30
C MET A 821 -42.89 16.49 33.70
N LEU A 822 -41.72 16.73 34.29
CA LEU A 822 -40.81 15.69 34.80
C LEU A 822 -41.45 14.81 35.90
N MET A 823 -42.36 15.38 36.70
CA MET A 823 -43.07 14.66 37.78
C MET A 823 -44.36 13.98 37.32
N ARG A 824 -45.10 14.57 36.37
CA ARG A 824 -46.42 14.05 35.98
C ARG A 824 -46.34 13.08 34.81
N LYS A 825 -45.57 13.40 33.77
CA LYS A 825 -45.55 12.64 32.52
C LYS A 825 -45.15 11.16 32.70
N PRO A 826 -44.17 10.80 33.56
CA PRO A 826 -43.81 9.39 33.78
C PRO A 826 -44.90 8.55 34.45
N VAL A 827 -45.87 9.18 35.14
CA VAL A 827 -46.90 8.49 35.93
C VAL A 827 -48.32 8.75 35.44
N GLN A 828 -48.52 9.56 34.40
CA GLN A 828 -49.80 10.19 34.01
C GLN A 828 -50.97 9.21 33.76
N ASP A 829 -50.68 7.93 33.54
CA ASP A 829 -51.67 6.86 33.31
C ASP A 829 -51.86 5.90 34.51
N VAL A 830 -51.03 6.01 35.53
CA VAL A 830 -50.92 5.08 36.68
C VAL A 830 -51.23 5.76 38.02
N TYR A 831 -50.63 6.92 38.29
CA TYR A 831 -50.76 7.71 39.53
C TYR A 831 -51.04 9.19 39.25
N ALA A 832 -51.70 9.88 40.17
CA ALA A 832 -51.97 11.31 40.09
C ALA A 832 -51.16 12.08 41.15
N TRP A 833 -50.70 13.28 40.80
CA TRP A 833 -50.05 14.19 41.75
C TRP A 833 -51.03 15.26 42.23
N ASP A 834 -50.98 15.58 43.52
CA ASP A 834 -51.54 16.84 44.02
C ASP A 834 -50.72 18.03 43.55
N ASP A 835 -51.42 19.10 43.16
CA ASP A 835 -50.78 20.35 42.72
C ASP A 835 -49.90 20.93 43.83
N GLU A 836 -50.34 20.85 45.09
CA GLU A 836 -49.55 21.26 46.26
C GLU A 836 -48.29 20.40 46.46
N ALA A 837 -48.36 19.11 46.11
CA ALA A 837 -47.22 18.20 46.21
C ALA A 837 -46.17 18.52 45.13
N VAL A 838 -46.61 18.78 43.89
CA VAL A 838 -45.74 19.25 42.78
C VAL A 838 -45.07 20.57 43.15
N GLU A 839 -45.86 21.53 43.67
CA GLU A 839 -45.35 22.84 44.09
C GLU A 839 -44.32 22.71 45.23
N PHE A 840 -44.54 21.79 46.17
CA PHE A 840 -43.59 21.52 47.25
C PHE A 840 -42.27 20.93 46.73
N VAL A 841 -42.31 19.93 45.84
CA VAL A 841 -41.09 19.37 45.23
C VAL A 841 -40.33 20.47 44.50
N TRP A 842 -41.02 21.24 43.66
CA TRP A 842 -40.41 22.33 42.88
C TRP A 842 -39.70 23.35 43.79
N ARG A 843 -40.40 23.89 44.80
CA ARG A 843 -39.83 24.89 45.72
C ARG A 843 -38.64 24.37 46.53
N ARG A 844 -38.65 23.09 46.92
CA ARG A 844 -37.60 22.48 47.75
C ARG A 844 -36.39 22.02 46.95
N THR A 845 -36.59 21.70 45.68
CA THR A 845 -35.53 21.26 44.79
C THR A 845 -34.94 22.38 43.96
N HIS A 846 -35.62 23.54 43.89
CA HIS A 846 -35.25 24.67 43.04
C HIS A 846 -35.02 24.24 41.58
N GLY A 847 -35.78 23.25 41.10
CA GLY A 847 -35.70 22.78 39.72
C GLY A 847 -34.60 21.81 39.38
N ARG A 848 -33.85 21.31 40.37
CA ARG A 848 -32.78 20.35 40.15
C ARG A 848 -33.33 18.98 39.71
N PRO A 849 -33.11 18.54 38.45
CA PRO A 849 -33.77 17.36 37.89
C PRO A 849 -33.53 16.08 38.70
N HIS A 850 -32.29 15.85 39.14
CA HIS A 850 -31.92 14.66 39.91
C HIS A 850 -32.64 14.61 41.27
N ARG A 851 -32.79 15.76 41.95
CA ARG A 851 -33.52 15.85 43.22
C ARG A 851 -35.01 15.68 43.02
N ILE A 852 -35.56 16.27 41.95
CA ILE A 852 -36.97 16.08 41.59
C ILE A 852 -37.24 14.59 41.39
N GLN A 853 -36.43 13.88 40.61
CA GLN A 853 -36.61 12.44 40.40
C GLN A 853 -36.44 11.61 41.67
N GLN A 854 -35.45 11.92 42.51
CA GLN A 854 -35.21 11.18 43.76
C GLN A 854 -36.39 11.35 44.73
N ILE A 855 -36.88 12.57 44.90
CA ILE A 855 -38.05 12.88 45.74
C ILE A 855 -39.34 12.35 45.11
N ALA A 856 -39.49 12.40 43.78
CA ALA A 856 -40.64 11.84 43.09
C ALA A 856 -40.69 10.32 43.22
N ARG A 857 -39.56 9.64 43.05
CA ARG A 857 -39.43 8.19 43.28
C ARG A 857 -39.79 7.82 44.71
N GLU A 858 -39.21 8.51 45.70
CA GLU A 858 -39.51 8.23 47.11
C GLU A 858 -40.95 8.65 47.51
N GLY A 859 -41.50 9.68 46.87
CA GLY A 859 -42.89 10.12 47.03
C GLY A 859 -43.86 9.06 46.52
N VAL A 860 -43.58 8.48 45.35
CA VAL A 860 -44.29 7.30 44.85
C VAL A 860 -44.13 6.11 45.80
N ASN A 861 -42.92 5.83 46.30
CA ASN A 861 -42.71 4.73 47.27
C ASN A 861 -43.50 4.94 48.57
N CYS A 862 -43.59 6.17 49.08
CA CYS A 862 -44.38 6.52 50.26
C CYS A 862 -45.88 6.34 50.00
N MET A 863 -46.39 6.85 48.87
CA MET A 863 -47.78 6.65 48.47
C MET A 863 -48.11 5.16 48.27
N LEU A 864 -47.19 4.38 47.69
CA LEU A 864 -47.34 2.93 47.48
C LEU A 864 -47.40 2.15 48.80
N LYS A 865 -46.62 2.55 49.82
CA LYS A 865 -46.67 1.95 51.17
C LYS A 865 -48.04 2.14 51.82
N ASP A 866 -48.69 3.27 51.55
CA ASP A 866 -50.02 3.61 52.07
C ASP A 866 -51.16 3.06 51.18
N GLY A 867 -50.86 2.32 50.10
CA GLY A 867 -51.85 1.71 49.22
C GLY A 867 -52.69 2.70 48.39
N ARG A 868 -52.22 3.95 48.26
CA ARG A 868 -52.93 5.04 47.56
C ARG A 868 -52.48 5.16 46.10
N ARG A 869 -53.23 5.94 45.32
CA ARG A 869 -52.94 6.24 43.89
C ARG A 869 -52.70 7.72 43.61
N ARG A 870 -52.76 8.54 44.65
CA ARG A 870 -52.62 9.99 44.59
C ARG A 870 -51.48 10.38 45.52
N ILE A 871 -50.44 10.97 44.95
CA ILE A 871 -49.23 11.42 45.65
C ILE A 871 -49.58 12.76 46.29
N THR A 872 -49.69 12.74 47.62
CA THR A 872 -50.10 13.89 48.42
C THR A 872 -48.90 14.69 48.89
N LEU A 873 -49.15 15.90 49.39
CA LEU A 873 -48.12 16.75 49.98
C LEU A 873 -47.39 16.05 51.15
N GLU A 874 -48.09 15.23 51.93
CA GLU A 874 -47.52 14.49 53.06
C GLU A 874 -46.55 13.39 52.60
N ASP A 875 -46.85 12.72 51.49
CA ASP A 875 -45.95 11.72 50.88
C ASP A 875 -44.62 12.33 50.49
N VAL A 876 -44.69 13.49 49.84
CA VAL A 876 -43.52 14.23 49.39
C VAL A 876 -42.74 14.80 50.55
N ARG A 877 -43.39 15.27 51.64
CA ARG A 877 -42.70 15.71 52.85
C ARG A 877 -41.89 14.59 53.50
N ARG A 878 -42.47 13.39 53.59
CA ARG A 878 -41.77 12.19 54.09
C ARG A 878 -40.63 11.77 53.16
N ALA A 879 -40.85 11.79 51.85
CA ALA A 879 -39.83 11.52 50.85
C ALA A 879 -38.65 12.51 50.96
N TYR A 880 -38.95 13.80 51.06
CA TYR A 880 -37.94 14.86 51.24
C TYR A 880 -37.13 14.65 52.52
N GLN A 881 -37.79 14.36 53.65
CA GLN A 881 -37.09 14.06 54.90
C GLN A 881 -36.16 12.84 54.77
N ARG A 882 -36.60 11.76 54.11
CA ARG A 882 -35.77 10.57 53.89
C ARG A 882 -34.57 10.83 52.99
N VAL A 883 -34.77 11.55 51.89
CA VAL A 883 -33.70 11.92 50.95
C VAL A 883 -32.67 12.82 51.65
N VAL A 884 -33.12 13.84 52.41
CA VAL A 884 -32.23 14.75 53.15
C VAL A 884 -31.54 14.07 54.35
N PHE A 885 -32.21 13.12 55.01
CA PHE A 885 -31.62 12.37 56.13
C PHE A 885 -30.56 11.37 55.65
N ALA A 886 -30.78 10.70 54.51
CA ALA A 886 -29.79 9.80 53.89
C ALA A 886 -28.50 10.53 53.50
N GLU A 887 -28.58 11.80 53.08
CA GLU A 887 -27.42 12.65 52.78
C GLU A 887 -26.60 13.07 54.02
N ARG A 888 -27.17 13.04 55.24
CA ARG A 888 -26.45 13.42 56.48
C ARG A 888 -25.69 12.28 57.14
N VAL A 889 -25.93 11.02 56.76
CA VAL A 889 -25.40 9.82 57.43
C VAL A 889 -24.26 9.15 56.63
N MET A 890 -24.05 9.52 55.37
CA MET A 890 -22.92 9.08 54.55
C MET A 890 -21.89 10.20 54.44
N PRO A 891 -20.65 10.07 54.95
CA PRO A 891 -19.56 10.93 54.52
C PRO A 891 -19.23 10.61 53.06
N THR A 892 -18.88 11.66 52.32
CA THR A 892 -18.38 11.69 50.94
C THR A 892 -17.41 10.58 50.58
#